data_AF-A0A8J5CDP3-F1
#
_entry.id   AF-A0A8J5CDP3-F1
#
_cell.length_a   1.000
_cell.length_b   1.000
_cell.length_c   1.000
_cell.angle_alpha   90.00
_cell.angle_beta   90.00
_cell.angle_gamma   90.00
#
_symmetry.space_group_name_H-M   'P 1'
#
loop_
_entity.id
_entity.type
_entity.pdbx_description
1 polymer ?
#
loop_
_entity_poly.entity_id
_entity_poly.type
_entity_poly.pdbx_seq_one_letter_code
_entity_poly.pdbx_strand_id
1 'polypeptide(L)'
;MNLSVTSPYNADFDGDEMNLHVPQSMETRAEIENLHLTPRMVVTPQSNRPVMGIVQDTLTAVRKMTKRDAFLEKVLVEHGELTMGILCKKTLGASSGSMMHLAWIELGHEIAGRFYGNIQTVVNNWLLLEGHSIGIGDTISDPNTYRVIQDTIRKAKEDVIDVIHKAHNDELEPTPGNTLRQTFENQVNRILNDARDKTGGSAKTSLTEYNNLKAMVVAGSKGSNINISQVIACVGQQNVEGKRIPFGFRKRTLPHFIKDDYGPESRGFVENSYLAGLTPSEFYFHAMGGREGLIDTAVKTAETGYIQRRLIKAMESVMVNYDGTVRNSVSQVIQLRYGEDGLAGEFVEFQSLPVIKLSNARFEDNYKFDLGNERYLRRLYTEGVVREVLGTSTAIDTMEEEWKKLQEDRMTLRQIFPKGDTKVVLPCNLDRMIWNVQKIFHINKRTPSDLSPIKIVAGVKEMLSRCVVVSGQDPISVQANANATLLFQCLVRATLCTKKVAEEHRLSTEAFNWLIGEIETRFYNAIANPGEMVGALAAQSLGEPATQMTLNTFHFAGVSSKNVTLGVPRLKEIINISKKPKAPSLTVFLVGAAARDAEKAKNVLCRLEHTTLRKVTSNTAIYYDPDPQNTVIAEDQEFVNVYYEMPDFDVSRISPWLLRIELDRKKMTDRKLTMEQISQKINSGFGDDLNCIFNDDNAEKLVLRIRIIVGDEKLGGDDTEEQVDKMEDDTFLRCIEANMLNDLTLQGVDTISKVYMHLPQTDEKKRVLINEAGEFKAVAECTPGYSPSSPTYSPGMKGEEEEEKEEERKKKRKMKR
;
A
#
# COMPACT_ATOMS: atom_id res chain seq x y z
N MET A 1 4.18 -19.25 -33.59
CA MET A 1 4.61 -18.94 -32.21
C MET A 1 3.89 -19.88 -31.24
N ASN A 2 4.50 -20.26 -30.11
CA ASN A 2 3.84 -21.05 -29.07
C ASN A 2 2.96 -20.14 -28.17
N LEU A 3 1.82 -20.62 -27.69
CA LEU A 3 0.88 -19.84 -26.87
C LEU A 3 1.49 -19.29 -25.57
N SER A 4 2.43 -19.99 -24.93
CA SER A 4 3.08 -19.47 -23.71
C SER A 4 3.94 -18.23 -23.97
N VAL A 5 4.30 -17.99 -25.23
CA VAL A 5 5.17 -16.89 -25.66
C VAL A 5 4.34 -15.63 -25.98
N THR A 6 3.01 -15.72 -26.09
CA THR A 6 2.18 -14.51 -26.31
C THR A 6 2.21 -13.56 -25.11
N SER A 7 2.35 -14.09 -23.89
CA SER A 7 2.41 -13.30 -22.66
C SER A 7 3.57 -12.29 -22.63
N PRO A 8 4.84 -12.66 -22.88
CA PRO A 8 5.94 -11.68 -22.93
C PRO A 8 5.86 -10.70 -24.11
N TYR A 9 5.28 -11.11 -25.25
CA TYR A 9 5.06 -10.17 -26.36
C TYR A 9 3.86 -9.24 -26.13
N ASN A 10 3.00 -9.57 -25.17
CA ASN A 10 1.71 -8.91 -24.95
C ASN A 10 0.92 -8.75 -26.26
N ALA A 11 0.92 -9.82 -27.07
CA ALA A 11 0.30 -9.87 -28.39
C ALA A 11 -0.87 -10.84 -28.38
N ASP A 12 -1.91 -10.50 -29.13
CA ASP A 12 -3.08 -11.34 -29.38
C ASP A 12 -3.11 -11.80 -30.86
N PHE A 13 -4.09 -12.65 -31.20
CA PHE A 13 -4.22 -13.21 -32.56
C PHE A 13 -5.41 -12.60 -33.34
N ASP A 14 -5.76 -11.35 -33.04
CA ASP A 14 -6.85 -10.60 -33.68
C ASP A 14 -6.40 -9.74 -34.88
N GLY A 15 -5.11 -9.78 -35.23
CA GLY A 15 -4.54 -9.07 -36.36
C GLY A 15 -3.14 -8.49 -36.13
N ASP A 16 -2.54 -8.70 -34.96
CA ASP A 16 -1.21 -8.22 -34.63
C ASP A 16 -0.14 -8.72 -35.62
N GLU A 17 0.67 -7.78 -36.13
CA GLU A 17 1.79 -8.04 -37.01
C GLU A 17 3.11 -8.13 -36.22
N MET A 18 3.96 -9.09 -36.57
CA MET A 18 5.26 -9.29 -35.91
C MET A 18 6.39 -9.29 -36.93
N ASN A 19 7.44 -8.52 -36.64
CA ASN A 19 8.64 -8.46 -37.47
C ASN A 19 9.58 -9.63 -37.16
N LEU A 20 10.21 -10.17 -38.20
CA LEU A 20 11.23 -11.20 -38.10
C LEU A 20 12.52 -10.73 -38.78
N HIS A 21 13.63 -10.80 -38.05
CA HIS A 21 14.96 -10.44 -38.54
C HIS A 21 15.85 -11.69 -38.60
N VAL A 22 16.58 -11.87 -39.71
CA VAL A 22 17.45 -13.04 -39.92
C VAL A 22 18.91 -12.63 -39.77
N PRO A 23 19.66 -13.17 -38.78
CA PRO A 23 21.08 -12.88 -38.62
C PRO A 23 21.87 -13.39 -39.84
N GLN A 24 22.74 -12.54 -40.38
CA GLN A 24 23.53 -12.85 -41.58
C GLN A 24 24.92 -13.40 -41.26
N SER A 25 25.46 -13.10 -40.07
CA SER A 25 26.80 -13.56 -39.67
C SER A 25 26.72 -14.70 -38.66
N MET A 26 27.72 -15.58 -38.68
CA MET A 26 27.81 -16.70 -37.73
C MET A 26 27.99 -16.21 -36.29
N GLU A 27 28.73 -15.12 -36.08
CA GLU A 27 28.92 -14.50 -34.76
C GLU A 27 27.60 -14.00 -34.20
N THR A 28 26.84 -13.21 -34.97
CA THR A 28 25.51 -12.73 -34.55
C THR A 28 24.52 -13.87 -34.30
N ARG A 29 24.64 -14.97 -35.06
CA ARG A 29 23.80 -16.16 -34.85
C ARG A 29 24.13 -16.83 -33.51
N ALA A 30 25.41 -17.00 -33.21
CA ALA A 30 25.85 -17.55 -31.93
C ALA A 30 25.46 -16.65 -30.74
N GLU A 31 25.51 -15.32 -30.92
CA GLU A 31 25.07 -14.36 -29.91
C GLU A 31 23.57 -14.50 -29.61
N ILE A 32 22.71 -14.56 -30.63
CA ILE A 32 21.26 -14.73 -30.46
C ILE A 32 20.95 -16.09 -29.82
N GLU A 33 21.63 -17.16 -30.23
CA GLU A 33 21.42 -18.52 -29.72
C GLU A 33 21.81 -18.65 -28.24
N ASN A 34 22.86 -17.95 -27.81
CA ASN A 34 23.35 -18.03 -26.43
C ASN A 34 22.76 -16.95 -25.51
N LEU A 35 22.37 -15.78 -26.00
CA LEU A 35 21.83 -14.72 -25.15
C LEU A 35 20.31 -14.62 -25.25
N HIS A 36 19.76 -14.49 -26.46
CA HIS A 36 18.37 -14.07 -26.67
C HIS A 36 17.36 -15.23 -26.83
N LEU A 37 17.78 -16.47 -26.62
CA LEU A 37 16.90 -17.63 -26.83
C LEU A 37 15.74 -17.65 -25.84
N THR A 38 14.52 -17.90 -26.33
CA THR A 38 13.28 -17.84 -25.52
C THR A 38 13.32 -18.66 -24.22
N PRO A 39 13.86 -19.89 -24.16
CA PRO A 39 14.00 -20.64 -22.91
C PRO A 39 14.91 -19.97 -21.86
N ARG A 40 15.91 -19.19 -22.27
CA ARG A 40 16.79 -18.46 -21.34
C ARG A 40 16.05 -17.27 -20.73
N MET A 41 15.17 -16.64 -21.50
CA MET A 41 14.37 -15.47 -21.12
C MET A 41 13.05 -15.80 -20.41
N VAL A 42 12.93 -16.99 -19.81
CA VAL A 42 11.71 -17.39 -19.10
C VAL A 42 11.53 -16.61 -17.80
N VAL A 43 12.62 -16.40 -17.05
CA VAL A 43 12.62 -15.63 -15.79
C VAL A 43 13.16 -14.24 -16.06
N THR A 44 12.43 -13.22 -15.62
CA THR A 44 12.85 -11.81 -15.81
C THR A 44 13.50 -11.26 -14.54
N PRO A 45 14.64 -10.54 -14.65
CA PRO A 45 15.25 -9.84 -13.52
C PRO A 45 14.39 -8.67 -13.01
N GLN A 46 13.43 -8.17 -13.81
CA GLN A 46 12.55 -7.06 -13.43
C GLN A 46 11.76 -7.35 -12.14
N SER A 47 11.28 -8.58 -11.99
CA SER A 47 10.37 -8.96 -10.91
C SER A 47 10.59 -10.38 -10.41
N ASN A 48 11.81 -10.92 -10.63
CA ASN A 48 12.31 -12.21 -10.15
C ASN A 48 11.30 -13.37 -10.23
N ARG A 49 10.54 -13.39 -11.34
CA ARG A 49 9.47 -14.34 -11.60
C ARG A 49 9.44 -14.70 -13.07
N PRO A 50 8.86 -15.86 -13.43
CA PRO A 50 8.70 -16.22 -14.82
C PRO A 50 7.73 -15.25 -15.50
N VAL A 51 8.08 -14.79 -16.70
CA VAL A 51 7.19 -13.99 -17.58
C VAL A 51 6.28 -14.89 -18.41
N MET A 52 6.72 -16.14 -18.66
CA MET A 52 5.96 -17.15 -19.40
C MET A 52 5.23 -18.09 -18.43
N GLY A 53 4.01 -18.48 -18.77
CA GLY A 53 3.22 -19.43 -17.98
C GLY A 53 2.25 -20.19 -18.87
N ILE A 54 1.67 -21.26 -18.33
CA ILE A 54 0.55 -21.93 -19.00
C ILE A 54 -0.68 -21.03 -18.87
N VAL A 55 -1.28 -20.69 -20.01
CA VAL A 55 -2.40 -19.73 -20.11
C VAL A 55 -3.57 -20.33 -20.89
N GLN A 56 -4.71 -19.63 -20.85
CA GLN A 56 -5.91 -19.93 -21.65
C GLN A 56 -6.39 -21.39 -21.53
N ASP A 57 -6.65 -22.05 -22.66
CA ASP A 57 -7.29 -23.36 -22.76
C ASP A 57 -6.51 -24.45 -22.01
N THR A 58 -5.18 -24.48 -22.21
CA THR A 58 -4.31 -25.44 -21.54
C THR A 58 -4.42 -25.30 -20.02
N LEU A 59 -4.54 -24.07 -19.49
CA LEU A 59 -4.67 -23.87 -18.04
C LEU A 59 -6.01 -24.36 -17.49
N THR A 60 -7.12 -24.10 -18.20
CA THR A 60 -8.44 -24.61 -17.82
C THR A 60 -8.48 -26.13 -17.87
N ALA A 61 -7.90 -26.72 -18.93
CA ALA A 61 -7.85 -28.15 -19.14
C ALA A 61 -7.00 -28.87 -18.10
N VAL A 62 -5.81 -28.35 -17.76
CA VAL A 62 -4.97 -28.91 -16.68
C VAL A 62 -5.75 -29.00 -15.37
N ARG A 63 -6.50 -27.95 -15.02
CA ARG A 63 -7.32 -27.96 -13.81
C ARG A 63 -8.38 -29.06 -13.87
N LYS A 64 -9.09 -29.21 -15.01
CA LYS A 64 -10.09 -30.28 -15.18
C LYS A 64 -9.45 -31.67 -15.09
N MET A 65 -8.29 -31.87 -15.74
CA MET A 65 -7.56 -33.13 -15.76
C MET A 65 -7.04 -33.55 -14.37
N THR A 66 -6.64 -32.58 -13.54
CA THR A 66 -6.14 -32.81 -12.16
C THR A 66 -7.25 -32.86 -11.12
N LYS A 67 -8.51 -32.72 -11.52
CA LYS A 67 -9.68 -32.80 -10.64
C LYS A 67 -10.00 -34.27 -10.35
N ARG A 68 -9.38 -34.84 -9.31
CA ARG A 68 -9.91 -36.03 -8.59
C ARG A 68 -10.64 -35.58 -7.31
N ASP A 69 -11.26 -36.51 -6.58
CA ASP A 69 -11.92 -36.32 -5.27
C ASP A 69 -10.99 -35.83 -4.13
N ALA A 70 -9.99 -35.00 -4.44
CA ALA A 70 -9.01 -34.44 -3.54
C ALA A 70 -9.52 -33.10 -2.98
N PHE A 71 -9.97 -33.12 -1.73
CA PHE A 71 -10.43 -31.95 -0.96
C PHE A 71 -9.30 -31.03 -0.46
N LEU A 72 -8.05 -31.29 -0.86
CA LEU A 72 -6.87 -30.58 -0.36
C LEU A 72 -6.44 -29.48 -1.34
N GLU A 73 -6.41 -28.23 -0.87
CA GLU A 73 -6.00 -27.06 -1.66
C GLU A 73 -4.48 -27.00 -1.90
N LYS A 74 -3.68 -27.72 -1.09
CA LYS A 74 -2.22 -27.69 -1.18
C LYS A 74 -1.72 -28.63 -2.27
N VAL A 75 -0.96 -28.09 -3.23
CA VAL A 75 -0.28 -28.87 -4.27
C VAL A 75 1.05 -29.40 -3.73
N LEU A 76 1.26 -30.72 -3.82
CA LEU A 76 2.49 -31.38 -3.40
C LEU A 76 3.04 -32.25 -4.54
N VAL A 77 4.28 -31.97 -4.92
CA VAL A 77 5.01 -32.69 -5.97
C VAL A 77 6.27 -33.27 -5.36
N GLU A 78 6.39 -34.59 -5.34
CA GLU A 78 7.56 -35.29 -4.79
C GLU A 78 8.18 -36.15 -5.89
N HIS A 79 9.51 -36.14 -6.01
CA HIS A 79 10.25 -36.90 -7.04
C HIS A 79 9.74 -36.70 -8.48
N GLY A 80 9.23 -35.50 -8.78
CA GLY A 80 8.65 -35.20 -10.10
C GLY A 80 7.24 -35.76 -10.34
N GLU A 81 6.62 -36.34 -9.32
CA GLU A 81 5.26 -36.87 -9.37
C GLU A 81 4.28 -36.00 -8.57
N LEU A 82 3.13 -35.69 -9.18
CA LEU A 82 2.05 -34.95 -8.51
C LEU A 82 1.29 -35.88 -7.57
N THR A 83 1.52 -35.73 -6.26
CA THR A 83 0.90 -36.58 -5.24
C THR A 83 -0.50 -36.13 -4.86
N MET A 84 -0.72 -34.81 -4.70
CA MET A 84 -2.01 -34.23 -4.35
C MET A 84 -2.12 -32.76 -4.77
N GLY A 85 -3.37 -32.29 -4.88
CA GLY A 85 -3.72 -30.90 -5.15
C GLY A 85 -4.07 -30.61 -6.61
N ILE A 86 -4.79 -29.52 -6.82
CA ILE A 86 -5.26 -29.09 -8.15
C ILE A 86 -4.31 -28.03 -8.71
N LEU A 87 -3.88 -28.23 -9.95
CA LEU A 87 -3.02 -27.28 -10.63
C LEU A 87 -3.83 -26.06 -11.13
N CYS A 88 -3.32 -24.85 -10.88
CA CYS A 88 -3.97 -23.58 -11.22
C CYS A 88 -2.95 -22.52 -11.69
N LYS A 89 -3.42 -21.30 -11.98
CA LYS A 89 -2.54 -20.18 -12.36
C LYS A 89 -1.39 -19.95 -11.37
N LYS A 90 -1.61 -20.17 -10.05
CA LYS A 90 -0.56 -19.97 -9.04
C LYS A 90 0.57 -21.02 -9.12
N THR A 91 0.30 -22.19 -9.68
CA THR A 91 1.28 -23.28 -9.78
C THR A 91 1.95 -23.33 -11.14
N LEU A 92 1.23 -23.09 -12.24
CA LEU A 92 1.76 -23.19 -13.61
C LEU A 92 1.88 -21.85 -14.34
N GLY A 93 1.42 -20.76 -13.74
CA GLY A 93 1.49 -19.42 -14.32
C GLY A 93 2.78 -18.68 -13.98
N ALA A 94 2.78 -17.39 -14.36
CA ALA A 94 3.85 -16.42 -14.18
C ALA A 94 3.99 -15.90 -12.72
N SER A 95 3.82 -16.75 -11.72
CA SER A 95 3.97 -16.41 -10.30
C SER A 95 5.34 -16.78 -9.77
N SER A 96 5.83 -16.01 -8.79
CA SER A 96 7.06 -16.32 -8.06
C SER A 96 6.91 -17.67 -7.34
N GLY A 97 7.89 -18.56 -7.51
CA GLY A 97 7.87 -19.91 -6.93
C GLY A 97 6.85 -20.84 -7.59
N SER A 98 6.38 -20.52 -8.80
CA SER A 98 5.61 -21.46 -9.62
C SER A 98 6.48 -22.65 -10.05
N MET A 99 5.85 -23.73 -10.47
CA MET A 99 6.54 -24.92 -10.98
C MET A 99 7.47 -24.59 -12.15
N MET A 100 7.09 -23.63 -12.99
CA MET A 100 7.92 -23.16 -14.10
C MET A 100 9.15 -22.40 -13.61
N HIS A 101 8.99 -21.57 -12.58
CA HIS A 101 10.13 -20.91 -11.93
C HIS A 101 11.13 -21.93 -11.39
N LEU A 102 10.62 -22.93 -10.67
CA LEU A 102 11.43 -23.97 -10.06
C LEU A 102 12.13 -24.86 -11.10
N ALA A 103 11.44 -25.23 -12.18
CA ALA A 103 12.02 -26.03 -13.26
C ALA A 103 13.17 -25.29 -13.94
N TRP A 104 13.05 -23.98 -14.15
CA TRP A 104 14.10 -23.17 -14.76
C TRP A 104 15.33 -23.06 -13.85
N ILE A 105 15.13 -22.77 -12.56
CA ILE A 105 16.24 -22.65 -11.60
C ILE A 105 16.93 -24.00 -11.40
N GLU A 106 16.18 -25.09 -11.15
CA GLU A 106 16.77 -26.38 -10.78
C GLU A 106 17.35 -27.16 -11.97
N LEU A 107 16.59 -27.27 -13.06
CA LEU A 107 16.88 -28.15 -14.20
C LEU A 107 17.47 -27.40 -15.40
N GLY A 108 17.50 -26.07 -15.34
CA GLY A 108 18.01 -25.20 -16.40
C GLY A 108 16.97 -24.90 -17.49
N HIS A 109 17.38 -24.00 -18.39
CA HIS A 109 16.48 -23.41 -19.38
C HIS A 109 15.96 -24.42 -20.43
N GLU A 110 16.77 -25.38 -20.88
CA GLU A 110 16.37 -26.32 -21.93
C GLU A 110 15.25 -27.27 -21.49
N ILE A 111 15.39 -27.83 -20.28
CA ILE A 111 14.42 -28.75 -19.71
C ILE A 111 13.12 -28.00 -19.41
N ALA A 112 13.21 -26.78 -18.85
CA ALA A 112 12.05 -25.92 -18.67
C ALA A 112 11.33 -25.60 -19.99
N GLY A 113 12.08 -25.30 -21.05
CA GLY A 113 11.53 -25.08 -22.39
C GLY A 113 10.79 -26.30 -22.96
N ARG A 114 11.37 -27.50 -22.84
CA ARG A 114 10.72 -28.76 -23.26
C ARG A 114 9.47 -29.06 -22.42
N PHE A 115 9.51 -28.74 -21.13
CA PHE A 115 8.39 -28.97 -20.21
C PHE A 115 7.14 -28.20 -20.62
N TYR A 116 7.26 -26.95 -21.09
CA TYR A 116 6.14 -26.20 -21.66
C TYR A 116 5.49 -26.93 -22.85
N GLY A 117 6.31 -27.36 -23.82
CA GLY A 117 5.81 -28.04 -25.02
C GLY A 117 5.13 -29.37 -24.72
N ASN A 118 5.71 -30.16 -23.79
CA ASN A 118 5.16 -31.44 -23.38
C ASN A 118 3.79 -31.30 -22.70
N ILE A 119 3.67 -30.37 -21.73
CA ILE A 119 2.39 -30.12 -21.04
C ILE A 119 1.33 -29.71 -22.05
N GLN A 120 1.62 -28.73 -22.89
CA GLN A 120 0.65 -28.23 -23.86
C GLN A 120 0.20 -29.33 -24.82
N THR A 121 1.12 -30.13 -25.34
CA THR A 121 0.78 -31.19 -26.29
C THR A 121 -0.16 -32.23 -25.66
N VAL A 122 0.18 -32.73 -24.47
CA VAL A 122 -0.61 -33.75 -23.77
C VAL A 122 -1.98 -33.20 -23.38
N VAL A 123 -2.01 -32.00 -22.78
CA VAL A 123 -3.23 -31.40 -22.26
C VAL A 123 -4.17 -30.98 -23.40
N ASN A 124 -3.65 -30.41 -24.49
CA ASN A 124 -4.48 -30.00 -25.61
C ASN A 124 -5.08 -31.22 -26.33
N ASN A 125 -4.32 -32.31 -26.46
CA ASN A 125 -4.86 -33.57 -27.00
C ASN A 125 -5.93 -34.17 -26.09
N TRP A 126 -5.76 -34.10 -24.76
CA TRP A 126 -6.79 -34.51 -23.81
C TRP A 126 -8.03 -33.62 -23.88
N LEU A 127 -7.84 -32.30 -24.00
CA LEU A 127 -8.94 -31.33 -24.13
C LEU A 127 -9.76 -31.56 -25.40
N LEU A 128 -9.15 -32.04 -26.48
CA LEU A 128 -9.85 -32.39 -27.72
C LEU A 128 -10.86 -33.53 -27.50
N LEU A 129 -10.56 -34.47 -26.60
CA LEU A 129 -11.44 -35.60 -26.27
C LEU A 129 -12.52 -35.20 -25.24
N GLU A 130 -12.12 -34.44 -24.23
CA GLU A 130 -13.02 -34.02 -23.13
C GLU A 130 -13.99 -32.91 -23.57
N GLY A 131 -13.50 -31.96 -24.36
CA GLY A 131 -14.23 -30.75 -24.72
C GLY A 131 -14.36 -29.74 -23.58
N HIS A 132 -14.38 -28.46 -23.94
CA HIS A 132 -14.80 -27.38 -23.07
C HIS A 132 -15.49 -26.31 -23.90
N SER A 133 -16.67 -25.88 -23.46
CA SER A 133 -17.47 -24.86 -24.13
C SER A 133 -18.18 -24.03 -23.07
N ILE A 134 -18.57 -22.81 -23.42
CA ILE A 134 -19.39 -21.95 -22.59
C ILE A 134 -20.66 -21.59 -23.37
N GLY A 135 -21.81 -21.70 -22.72
CA GLY A 135 -23.09 -21.32 -23.29
C GLY A 135 -23.87 -20.35 -22.40
N ILE A 136 -25.04 -19.93 -22.87
CA ILE A 136 -25.96 -19.10 -22.07
C ILE A 136 -26.39 -19.83 -20.77
N GLY A 137 -26.49 -21.16 -20.80
CA GLY A 137 -26.83 -21.98 -19.63
C GLY A 137 -25.84 -21.84 -18.48
N ASP A 138 -24.57 -21.54 -18.75
CA ASP A 138 -23.56 -21.30 -17.71
C ASP A 138 -23.74 -19.96 -16.98
N THR A 139 -24.58 -19.07 -17.53
CA THR A 139 -24.86 -17.75 -16.95
C THR A 139 -26.17 -17.69 -16.17
N ILE A 140 -26.99 -18.73 -16.24
CA ILE A 140 -28.30 -18.78 -15.58
C ILE A 140 -28.11 -19.23 -14.13
N SER A 141 -28.60 -18.44 -13.19
CA SER A 141 -28.65 -18.78 -11.76
C SER A 141 -29.99 -19.39 -11.36
N ASP A 142 -30.02 -20.09 -10.22
CA ASP A 142 -31.27 -20.61 -9.64
C ASP A 142 -32.30 -19.50 -9.40
N PRO A 143 -33.60 -19.74 -9.62
CA PRO A 143 -34.65 -18.75 -9.38
C PRO A 143 -34.68 -18.23 -7.94
N ASN A 144 -34.31 -19.06 -6.96
CA ASN A 144 -34.21 -18.66 -5.56
C ASN A 144 -33.09 -17.64 -5.35
N THR A 145 -31.92 -17.88 -5.95
CA THR A 145 -30.79 -16.94 -5.90
C THR A 145 -31.13 -15.63 -6.60
N TYR A 146 -31.85 -15.68 -7.72
CA TYR A 146 -32.30 -14.48 -8.42
C TYR A 146 -33.22 -13.61 -7.55
N ARG A 147 -34.16 -14.22 -6.81
CA ARG A 147 -34.99 -13.49 -5.83
C ARG A 147 -34.16 -12.83 -4.74
N VAL A 148 -33.17 -13.56 -4.19
CA VAL A 148 -32.26 -13.01 -3.18
C VAL A 148 -31.48 -11.81 -3.73
N ILE A 149 -31.01 -11.88 -4.98
CA ILE A 149 -30.32 -10.77 -5.65
C ILE A 149 -31.23 -9.56 -5.76
N GLN A 150 -32.46 -9.74 -6.28
CA GLN A 150 -33.43 -8.65 -6.41
C GLN A 150 -33.81 -8.02 -5.07
N ASP A 151 -34.04 -8.83 -4.03
CA ASP A 151 -34.37 -8.33 -2.70
C ASP A 151 -33.18 -7.59 -2.05
N THR A 152 -31.95 -8.02 -2.32
CA THR A 152 -30.74 -7.34 -1.85
C THR A 152 -30.58 -5.97 -2.52
N ILE A 153 -30.82 -5.89 -3.83
CA ILE A 153 -30.79 -4.62 -4.58
C ILE A 153 -31.90 -3.69 -4.10
N ARG A 154 -33.13 -4.21 -3.90
CA ARG A 154 -34.25 -3.41 -3.39
C ARG A 154 -33.96 -2.79 -2.03
N LYS A 155 -33.44 -3.58 -1.09
CA LYS A 155 -33.00 -3.09 0.23
C LYS A 155 -31.93 -2.01 0.12
N ALA A 156 -30.95 -2.19 -0.76
CA ALA A 156 -29.92 -1.18 -0.97
C ALA A 156 -30.49 0.12 -1.57
N LYS A 157 -31.50 0.05 -2.45
CA LYS A 157 -32.20 1.23 -2.96
C LYS A 157 -32.97 1.95 -1.84
N GLU A 158 -33.65 1.21 -0.97
CA GLU A 158 -34.34 1.74 0.21
C GLU A 158 -33.35 2.45 1.16
N ASP A 159 -32.22 1.81 1.48
CA ASP A 159 -31.16 2.40 2.31
C ASP A 159 -30.63 3.73 1.72
N VAL A 160 -30.51 3.83 0.39
CA VAL A 160 -30.09 5.08 -0.28
C VAL A 160 -31.16 6.16 -0.18
N ILE A 161 -32.44 5.81 -0.32
CA ILE A 161 -33.56 6.75 -0.17
C ILE A 161 -33.59 7.29 1.27
N ASP A 162 -33.38 6.44 2.27
CA ASP A 162 -33.30 6.86 3.67
C ASP A 162 -32.15 7.86 3.91
N VAL A 163 -30.99 7.64 3.28
CA VAL A 163 -29.87 8.59 3.35
C VAL A 163 -30.20 9.91 2.65
N ILE A 164 -30.94 9.87 1.54
CA ILE A 164 -31.43 11.09 0.86
C ILE A 164 -32.39 11.87 1.76
N HIS A 165 -33.34 11.19 2.41
CA HIS A 165 -34.30 11.82 3.33
C HIS A 165 -33.59 12.47 4.52
N LYS A 166 -32.63 11.76 5.14
CA LYS A 166 -31.80 12.32 6.21
C LYS A 166 -31.02 13.55 5.76
N ALA A 167 -30.50 13.55 4.53
CA ALA A 167 -29.79 14.69 3.97
C ALA A 167 -30.72 15.89 3.69
N HIS A 168 -31.97 15.66 3.28
CA HIS A 168 -32.95 16.73 3.08
C HIS A 168 -33.49 17.32 4.38
N ASN A 169 -33.57 16.51 5.44
CA ASN A 169 -33.99 16.96 6.77
C ASN A 169 -32.85 17.57 7.61
N ASP A 170 -31.67 17.78 7.02
CA ASP A 170 -30.45 18.23 7.72
C ASP A 170 -30.03 17.36 8.92
N GLU A 171 -30.45 16.09 8.94
CA GLU A 171 -30.10 15.09 9.97
C GLU A 171 -28.75 14.42 9.68
N LEU A 172 -28.20 14.59 8.47
CA LEU A 172 -26.95 13.97 8.06
C LEU A 172 -25.75 14.77 8.57
N GLU A 173 -24.98 14.18 9.48
CA GLU A 173 -23.74 14.80 9.96
C GLU A 173 -22.60 14.64 8.94
N PRO A 174 -21.87 15.72 8.61
CA PRO A 174 -20.73 15.64 7.71
C PRO A 174 -19.58 14.87 8.38
N THR A 175 -19.01 13.92 7.65
CA THR A 175 -17.80 13.22 8.11
C THR A 175 -16.62 14.20 8.24
N PRO A 176 -15.75 14.06 9.25
CA PRO A 176 -14.66 15.01 9.49
C PRO A 176 -13.80 15.24 8.25
N GLY A 177 -13.67 16.51 7.86
CA GLY A 177 -12.85 16.95 6.74
C GLY A 177 -13.48 16.76 5.35
N ASN A 178 -14.71 16.23 5.28
CA ASN A 178 -15.54 16.22 4.09
C ASN A 178 -16.66 17.26 4.19
N THR A 179 -17.07 17.77 3.03
CA THR A 179 -18.34 18.51 2.94
C THR A 179 -19.54 17.58 3.14
N LEU A 180 -20.70 18.14 3.46
CA LEU A 180 -21.96 17.39 3.56
C LEU A 180 -22.24 16.58 2.29
N ARG A 181 -22.10 17.21 1.12
CA ARG A 181 -22.28 16.55 -0.19
C ARG A 181 -21.30 15.40 -0.43
N GLN A 182 -20.03 15.58 -0.07
CA GLN A 182 -19.03 14.51 -0.20
C GLN A 182 -19.33 13.35 0.76
N THR A 183 -19.78 13.67 1.97
CA THR A 183 -20.18 12.66 2.95
C THR A 183 -21.35 11.83 2.42
N PHE A 184 -22.38 12.50 1.90
CA PHE A 184 -23.51 11.86 1.25
C PHE A 184 -23.06 10.93 0.10
N GLU A 185 -22.26 11.45 -0.84
CA GLU A 185 -21.75 10.65 -1.97
C GLU A 185 -20.93 9.44 -1.53
N ASN A 186 -20.10 9.59 -0.49
CA ASN A 186 -19.29 8.49 0.04
C ASN A 186 -20.15 7.40 0.68
N GLN A 187 -21.17 7.79 1.45
CA GLN A 187 -22.09 6.85 2.10
C GLN A 187 -22.90 6.07 1.06
N VAL A 188 -23.43 6.75 0.04
CA VAL A 188 -24.18 6.12 -1.05
C VAL A 188 -23.30 5.16 -1.84
N ASN A 189 -22.09 5.57 -2.24
CA ASN A 189 -21.16 4.70 -2.95
C ASN A 189 -20.79 3.45 -2.15
N ARG A 190 -20.64 3.56 -0.82
CA ARG A 190 -20.38 2.42 0.04
C ARG A 190 -21.55 1.43 0.03
N ILE A 191 -22.78 1.90 0.21
CA ILE A 191 -23.98 1.05 0.20
C ILE A 191 -24.10 0.31 -1.14
N LEU A 192 -23.91 1.00 -2.26
CA LEU A 192 -24.02 0.41 -3.60
C LEU A 192 -22.92 -0.61 -3.92
N ASN A 193 -21.68 -0.35 -3.48
CA ASN A 193 -20.58 -1.31 -3.62
C ASN A 193 -20.80 -2.56 -2.75
N ASP A 194 -21.22 -2.36 -1.49
CA ASP A 194 -21.53 -3.47 -0.59
C ASP A 194 -22.69 -4.33 -1.14
N ALA A 195 -23.69 -3.70 -1.78
CA ALA A 195 -24.78 -4.41 -2.44
C ALA A 195 -24.28 -5.27 -3.61
N ARG A 196 -23.46 -4.71 -4.50
CA ARG A 196 -22.85 -5.44 -5.63
C ARG A 196 -22.01 -6.62 -5.17
N ASP A 197 -21.19 -6.44 -4.13
CA ASP A 197 -20.30 -7.50 -3.66
C ASP A 197 -21.09 -8.63 -2.97
N LYS A 198 -22.17 -8.30 -2.26
CA LYS A 198 -23.11 -9.30 -1.70
C LYS A 198 -23.81 -10.10 -2.79
N THR A 199 -24.39 -9.43 -3.79
CA THR A 199 -25.09 -10.11 -4.88
C THR A 199 -24.14 -10.98 -5.71
N GLY A 200 -22.92 -10.50 -5.98
CA GLY A 200 -21.87 -11.27 -6.63
C GLY A 200 -21.43 -12.50 -5.83
N GLY A 201 -21.33 -12.37 -4.50
CA GLY A 201 -21.07 -13.48 -3.58
C GLY A 201 -22.14 -14.57 -3.66
N SER A 202 -23.41 -14.18 -3.60
CA SER A 202 -24.56 -15.09 -3.73
C SER A 202 -24.58 -15.81 -5.09
N ALA A 203 -24.38 -15.08 -6.18
CA ALA A 203 -24.32 -15.66 -7.52
C ALA A 203 -23.16 -16.66 -7.68
N LYS A 204 -22.00 -16.39 -7.09
CA LYS A 204 -20.87 -17.32 -7.13
C LYS A 204 -21.15 -18.61 -6.36
N THR A 205 -21.80 -18.50 -5.19
CA THR A 205 -22.11 -19.68 -4.36
C THR A 205 -23.18 -20.57 -4.98
N SER A 206 -24.10 -20.01 -5.78
CA SER A 206 -25.13 -20.80 -6.45
C SER A 206 -24.59 -21.61 -7.63
N LEU A 207 -23.53 -21.14 -8.30
CA LEU A 207 -22.97 -21.86 -9.44
C LEU A 207 -22.35 -23.19 -9.00
N THR A 208 -22.77 -24.27 -9.66
CA THR A 208 -22.20 -25.60 -9.47
C THR A 208 -20.74 -25.66 -9.92
N GLU A 209 -20.00 -26.68 -9.50
CA GLU A 209 -18.63 -26.88 -9.97
C GLU A 209 -18.51 -27.34 -11.42
N TYR A 210 -19.60 -27.88 -11.98
CA TYR A 210 -19.66 -28.29 -13.39
C TYR A 210 -19.84 -27.12 -14.35
N ASN A 211 -20.19 -25.95 -13.82
CA ASN A 211 -20.36 -24.74 -14.60
C ASN A 211 -19.03 -24.31 -15.27
N ASN A 212 -19.07 -24.09 -16.58
CA ASN A 212 -17.86 -23.83 -17.36
C ASN A 212 -17.29 -22.42 -17.10
N LEU A 213 -18.16 -21.42 -16.87
CA LEU A 213 -17.74 -20.07 -16.49
C LEU A 213 -16.99 -20.08 -15.16
N LYS A 214 -17.50 -20.84 -14.18
CA LYS A 214 -16.83 -21.03 -12.89
C LYS A 214 -15.48 -21.75 -13.07
N ALA A 215 -15.42 -22.79 -13.90
CA ALA A 215 -14.18 -23.53 -14.13
C ALA A 215 -13.04 -22.63 -14.66
N MET A 216 -13.34 -21.73 -15.62
CA MET A 216 -12.35 -20.77 -16.16
C MET A 216 -11.85 -19.79 -15.09
N VAL A 217 -12.78 -19.18 -14.34
CA VAL A 217 -12.43 -18.18 -13.32
C VAL A 217 -11.61 -18.80 -12.19
N VAL A 218 -11.96 -20.00 -11.73
CA VAL A 218 -11.21 -20.65 -10.65
C VAL A 218 -9.88 -21.23 -11.17
N ALA A 219 -9.78 -21.67 -12.43
CA ALA A 219 -8.49 -22.01 -13.06
C ALA A 219 -7.55 -20.79 -13.12
N GLY A 220 -8.14 -19.60 -13.31
CA GLY A 220 -7.44 -18.35 -13.55
C GLY A 220 -7.01 -18.19 -15.02
N SER A 221 -7.66 -18.90 -15.95
CA SER A 221 -7.39 -18.80 -17.39
C SER A 221 -7.92 -17.50 -17.98
N LYS A 222 -9.21 -17.20 -17.75
CA LYS A 222 -9.84 -15.95 -18.15
C LYS A 222 -11.01 -15.59 -17.21
N GLY A 223 -11.16 -14.29 -16.95
CA GLY A 223 -12.21 -13.76 -16.09
C GLY A 223 -11.87 -13.75 -14.59
N SER A 224 -12.70 -13.04 -13.84
CA SER A 224 -12.61 -12.84 -12.39
C SER A 224 -13.97 -13.00 -11.73
N ASN A 225 -14.03 -12.96 -10.39
CA ASN A 225 -15.30 -12.99 -9.66
C ASN A 225 -16.21 -11.82 -10.04
N ILE A 226 -15.64 -10.66 -10.42
CA ILE A 226 -16.41 -9.49 -10.84
C ILE A 226 -17.15 -9.78 -12.14
N ASN A 227 -16.53 -10.50 -13.09
CA ASN A 227 -17.17 -10.83 -14.36
C ASN A 227 -18.38 -11.75 -14.16
N ILE A 228 -18.29 -12.72 -13.24
CA ILE A 228 -19.45 -13.56 -12.87
C ILE A 228 -20.57 -12.69 -12.30
N SER A 229 -20.23 -11.76 -11.39
CA SER A 229 -21.21 -10.85 -10.80
C SER A 229 -21.91 -9.98 -11.85
N GLN A 230 -21.18 -9.42 -12.80
CA GLN A 230 -21.72 -8.51 -13.81
C GLN A 230 -22.60 -9.22 -14.85
N VAL A 231 -22.24 -10.46 -15.23
CA VAL A 231 -23.00 -11.24 -16.20
C VAL A 231 -24.29 -11.80 -15.58
N ILE A 232 -24.25 -12.25 -14.32
CA ILE A 232 -25.35 -12.97 -13.68
C ILE A 232 -26.19 -12.07 -12.76
N ALA A 233 -25.54 -11.31 -11.87
CA ALA A 233 -26.20 -10.60 -10.78
C ALA A 233 -26.55 -9.14 -11.12
N CYS A 234 -25.55 -8.25 -11.13
CA CYS A 234 -25.71 -6.85 -11.50
C CYS A 234 -24.38 -6.24 -11.95
N VAL A 235 -24.42 -5.29 -12.87
CA VAL A 235 -23.21 -4.61 -13.37
C VAL A 235 -22.65 -3.65 -12.31
N GLY A 236 -23.51 -2.95 -11.57
CA GLY A 236 -23.16 -2.06 -10.46
C GLY A 236 -22.94 -0.60 -10.87
N GLN A 237 -22.39 0.20 -9.94
CA GLN A 237 -22.21 1.65 -10.09
C GLN A 237 -21.19 1.99 -11.19
N GLN A 238 -21.60 2.82 -12.15
CA GLN A 238 -20.70 3.44 -13.13
C GLN A 238 -20.16 4.76 -12.59
N ASN A 239 -18.84 4.91 -12.62
CA ASN A 239 -18.16 6.11 -12.15
C ASN A 239 -17.48 6.80 -13.33
N VAL A 240 -17.45 8.13 -13.28
CA VAL A 240 -16.69 8.98 -14.20
C VAL A 240 -15.78 9.90 -13.39
N GLU A 241 -14.49 9.91 -13.68
CA GLU A 241 -13.46 10.66 -12.93
C GLU A 241 -13.50 10.36 -11.41
N GLY A 242 -13.81 9.12 -11.03
CA GLY A 242 -13.91 8.68 -9.64
C GLY A 242 -15.15 9.16 -8.87
N LYS A 243 -16.10 9.83 -9.54
CA LYS A 243 -17.39 10.23 -8.96
C LYS A 243 -18.54 9.50 -9.67
N ARG A 244 -19.72 9.47 -9.04
CA ARG A 244 -20.95 9.07 -9.75
C ARG A 244 -21.24 10.06 -10.89
N ILE A 245 -22.01 9.61 -11.88
CA ILE A 245 -22.30 10.38 -13.11
C ILE A 245 -22.70 11.82 -12.78
N PRO A 246 -21.95 12.84 -13.26
CA PRO A 246 -22.22 14.23 -12.93
C PRO A 246 -23.51 14.75 -13.58
N PHE A 247 -24.05 15.85 -13.06
CA PHE A 247 -25.19 16.51 -13.71
C PHE A 247 -24.71 17.27 -14.96
N GLY A 248 -24.88 16.66 -16.13
CA GLY A 248 -24.56 17.28 -17.42
C GLY A 248 -25.63 18.27 -17.91
N PHE A 249 -26.88 18.09 -17.50
CA PHE A 249 -27.98 19.03 -17.76
C PHE A 249 -28.28 19.86 -16.51
N ARG A 250 -29.22 20.82 -16.65
CA ARG A 250 -29.67 21.70 -15.56
C ARG A 250 -30.18 20.89 -14.34
N LYS A 251 -29.26 20.62 -13.40
CA LYS A 251 -29.48 19.86 -12.16
C LYS A 251 -30.04 18.44 -12.38
N ARG A 252 -29.66 17.79 -13.48
CA ARG A 252 -30.05 16.40 -13.79
C ARG A 252 -29.04 15.74 -14.72
N THR A 253 -29.03 14.41 -14.74
CA THR A 253 -28.13 13.61 -15.58
C THR A 253 -28.69 13.38 -16.98
N LEU A 254 -29.98 13.07 -17.10
CA LEU A 254 -30.70 12.90 -18.37
C LEU A 254 -32.04 13.65 -18.35
N PRO A 255 -32.61 13.99 -19.52
CA PRO A 255 -33.91 14.67 -19.59
C PRO A 255 -35.09 13.83 -19.07
N HIS A 256 -34.91 12.50 -18.98
CA HIS A 256 -35.89 11.55 -18.45
C HIS A 256 -36.04 11.60 -16.91
N PHE A 257 -35.04 12.14 -16.21
CA PHE A 257 -35.08 12.27 -14.75
C PHE A 257 -35.57 13.66 -14.33
N ILE A 258 -36.18 13.69 -13.14
CA ILE A 258 -36.56 14.94 -12.48
C ILE A 258 -35.31 15.71 -12.03
N LYS A 259 -35.48 17.00 -11.72
CA LYS A 259 -34.38 17.83 -11.24
C LYS A 259 -34.01 17.46 -9.81
N ASP A 260 -32.72 17.62 -9.49
CA ASP A 260 -32.14 17.37 -8.17
C ASP A 260 -32.37 15.92 -7.68
N ASP A 261 -32.43 14.97 -8.62
CA ASP A 261 -32.52 13.54 -8.34
C ASP A 261 -31.12 12.94 -8.04
N TYR A 262 -30.95 12.42 -6.83
CA TYR A 262 -29.73 11.77 -6.34
C TYR A 262 -29.85 10.24 -6.20
N GLY A 263 -30.94 9.66 -6.69
CA GLY A 263 -31.21 8.24 -6.66
C GLY A 263 -30.14 7.40 -7.40
N PRO A 264 -30.10 6.08 -7.14
CA PRO A 264 -29.12 5.20 -7.77
C PRO A 264 -29.29 5.14 -9.30
N GLU A 265 -30.52 5.02 -9.79
CA GLU A 265 -30.82 4.92 -11.23
C GLU A 265 -30.45 6.20 -12.00
N SER A 266 -30.74 7.36 -11.43
CA SER A 266 -30.45 8.66 -12.06
C SER A 266 -28.96 8.98 -12.09
N ARG A 267 -28.17 8.38 -11.19
CA ARG A 267 -26.72 8.64 -11.01
C ARG A 267 -25.83 7.51 -11.52
N GLY A 268 -26.34 6.62 -12.38
CA GLY A 268 -25.54 5.63 -13.10
C GLY A 268 -25.31 4.30 -12.39
N PHE A 269 -26.14 3.94 -11.41
CA PHE A 269 -26.18 2.57 -10.91
C PHE A 269 -26.93 1.68 -11.90
N VAL A 270 -26.29 0.62 -12.35
CA VAL A 270 -26.87 -0.38 -13.23
C VAL A 270 -27.29 -1.57 -12.39
N GLU A 271 -28.59 -1.75 -12.20
CA GLU A 271 -29.13 -2.83 -11.39
C GLU A 271 -29.22 -4.15 -12.13
N ASN A 272 -29.42 -4.08 -13.45
CA ASN A 272 -29.55 -5.26 -14.30
C ASN A 272 -28.18 -5.90 -14.59
N SER A 273 -28.21 -7.18 -14.94
CA SER A 273 -27.05 -7.93 -15.43
C SER A 273 -27.02 -7.96 -16.96
N TYR A 274 -25.88 -8.35 -17.54
CA TYR A 274 -25.79 -8.52 -18.99
C TYR A 274 -26.74 -9.59 -19.55
N LEU A 275 -27.12 -10.58 -18.72
CA LEU A 275 -28.10 -11.59 -19.10
C LEU A 275 -29.52 -11.03 -19.22
N ALA A 276 -29.93 -10.17 -18.27
CA ALA A 276 -31.26 -9.55 -18.27
C ALA A 276 -31.40 -8.44 -19.33
N GLY A 277 -30.28 -7.82 -19.70
CA GLY A 277 -30.24 -6.66 -20.59
C GLY A 277 -30.33 -5.34 -19.82
N LEU A 278 -29.90 -4.27 -20.46
CA LEU A 278 -29.80 -2.93 -19.87
C LEU A 278 -30.97 -2.06 -20.32
N THR A 279 -31.50 -1.25 -19.41
CA THR A 279 -32.45 -0.18 -19.78
C THR A 279 -31.73 0.92 -20.59
N PRO A 280 -32.44 1.76 -21.37
CA PRO A 280 -31.79 2.80 -22.18
C PRO A 280 -30.97 3.80 -21.36
N SER A 281 -31.43 4.17 -20.16
CA SER A 281 -30.69 5.06 -19.25
C SER A 281 -29.43 4.38 -18.71
N GLU A 282 -29.53 3.13 -18.25
CA GLU A 282 -28.39 2.33 -17.79
C GLU A 282 -27.36 2.11 -18.90
N PHE A 283 -27.82 1.78 -20.11
CA PHE A 283 -26.96 1.57 -21.27
C PHE A 283 -26.15 2.83 -21.59
N TYR A 284 -26.78 4.00 -21.54
CA TYR A 284 -26.09 5.27 -21.80
C TYR A 284 -25.04 5.58 -20.72
N PHE A 285 -25.36 5.39 -19.44
CA PHE A 285 -24.39 5.58 -18.36
C PHE A 285 -23.25 4.55 -18.39
N HIS A 286 -23.56 3.32 -18.77
CA HIS A 286 -22.54 2.29 -18.97
C HIS A 286 -21.61 2.63 -20.14
N ALA A 287 -22.16 3.14 -21.25
CA ALA A 287 -21.37 3.62 -22.37
C ALA A 287 -20.47 4.82 -22.01
N MET A 288 -20.94 5.72 -21.13
CA MET A 288 -20.12 6.82 -20.61
C MET A 288 -18.88 6.31 -19.87
N GLY A 289 -19.06 5.38 -18.91
CA GLY A 289 -17.95 4.78 -18.17
C GLY A 289 -16.99 4.00 -19.09
N GLY A 290 -17.53 3.23 -20.04
CA GLY A 290 -16.72 2.54 -21.04
C GLY A 290 -15.90 3.48 -21.93
N ARG A 291 -16.48 4.63 -22.33
CA ARG A 291 -15.79 5.62 -23.16
C ARG A 291 -14.63 6.29 -22.44
N GLU A 292 -14.75 6.56 -21.14
CA GLU A 292 -13.63 7.06 -20.34
C GLU A 292 -12.44 6.10 -20.38
N GLY A 293 -12.68 4.80 -20.16
CA GLY A 293 -11.61 3.78 -20.22
C GLY A 293 -10.93 3.70 -21.61
N LEU A 294 -11.71 3.80 -22.69
CA LEU A 294 -11.17 3.80 -24.05
C LEU A 294 -10.30 5.04 -24.35
N ILE A 295 -10.77 6.23 -23.96
CA ILE A 295 -10.03 7.48 -24.13
C ILE A 295 -8.73 7.44 -23.33
N ASP A 296 -8.82 6.99 -22.08
CA ASP A 296 -7.68 6.91 -21.17
C ASP A 296 -6.61 5.93 -21.68
N THR A 297 -7.02 4.79 -22.22
CA THR A 297 -6.12 3.84 -22.89
C THR A 297 -5.38 4.50 -24.05
N ALA A 298 -6.09 5.25 -24.91
CA ALA A 298 -5.47 5.92 -26.06
C ALA A 298 -4.49 7.02 -25.64
N VAL A 299 -4.86 7.89 -24.69
CA VAL A 299 -4.02 9.01 -24.23
C VAL A 299 -2.78 8.49 -23.49
N LYS A 300 -2.96 7.54 -22.58
CA LYS A 300 -1.87 7.08 -21.72
C LYS A 300 -0.83 6.25 -22.48
N THR A 301 -1.20 5.56 -23.56
CA THR A 301 -0.25 4.82 -24.42
C THR A 301 0.81 5.76 -25.03
N ALA A 302 0.41 6.95 -25.48
CA ALA A 302 1.35 7.93 -26.01
C ALA A 302 2.29 8.48 -24.92
N GLU A 303 1.76 8.75 -23.72
CA GLU A 303 2.56 9.27 -22.60
C GLU A 303 3.58 8.25 -22.08
N THR A 304 3.19 7.00 -21.92
CA THR A 304 4.07 5.95 -21.38
C THR A 304 5.21 5.63 -22.34
N GLY A 305 4.97 5.61 -23.65
CA GLY A 305 6.02 5.46 -24.65
C GLY A 305 7.06 6.59 -24.59
N TYR A 306 6.61 7.83 -24.37
CA TYR A 306 7.52 8.96 -24.18
C TYR A 306 8.36 8.84 -22.89
N ILE A 307 7.72 8.45 -21.77
CA ILE A 307 8.41 8.20 -20.50
C ILE A 307 9.47 7.10 -20.67
N GLN A 308 9.11 5.98 -21.32
CA GLN A 308 10.00 4.87 -21.59
C GLN A 308 11.24 5.30 -22.38
N ARG A 309 11.04 6.02 -23.49
CA ARG A 309 12.14 6.55 -24.30
C ARG A 309 13.06 7.44 -23.48
N ARG A 310 12.51 8.30 -22.64
CA ARG A 310 13.28 9.22 -21.81
C ARG A 310 14.10 8.51 -20.74
N LEU A 311 13.54 7.48 -20.11
CA LEU A 311 14.26 6.64 -19.14
C LEU A 311 15.43 5.91 -19.81
N ILE A 312 15.21 5.30 -20.98
CA ILE A 312 16.27 4.63 -21.74
C ILE A 312 17.38 5.63 -22.07
N LYS A 313 17.04 6.81 -22.61
CA LYS A 313 18.05 7.82 -22.98
C LYS A 313 18.85 8.35 -21.80
N ALA A 314 18.30 8.36 -20.60
CA ALA A 314 19.04 8.76 -19.41
C ALA A 314 20.00 7.66 -18.89
N MET A 315 19.68 6.38 -19.13
CA MET A 315 20.38 5.25 -18.50
C MET A 315 21.10 4.32 -19.47
N GLU A 316 21.03 4.54 -20.79
CA GLU A 316 21.61 3.64 -21.81
C GLU A 316 23.13 3.45 -21.69
N SER A 317 23.84 4.40 -21.07
CA SER A 317 25.29 4.32 -20.87
C SER A 317 25.72 3.56 -19.62
N VAL A 318 24.78 3.14 -18.77
CA VAL A 318 25.09 2.56 -17.46
C VAL A 318 25.21 1.04 -17.58
N MET A 319 26.36 0.51 -17.17
CA MET A 319 26.68 -0.92 -17.25
C MET A 319 27.49 -1.39 -16.05
N VAL A 320 27.52 -2.71 -15.83
CA VAL A 320 28.39 -3.36 -14.84
C VAL A 320 29.76 -3.58 -15.46
N ASN A 321 30.80 -3.08 -14.80
CA ASN A 321 32.19 -3.25 -15.24
C ASN A 321 32.80 -4.53 -14.63
N TYR A 322 33.95 -4.98 -15.16
CA TYR A 322 34.67 -6.18 -14.69
C TYR A 322 35.17 -6.11 -13.25
N ASP A 323 35.26 -4.91 -12.67
CA ASP A 323 35.54 -4.74 -11.24
C ASP A 323 34.28 -4.94 -10.36
N GLY A 324 33.12 -5.17 -10.98
CA GLY A 324 31.80 -5.31 -10.37
C GLY A 324 31.15 -3.99 -9.96
N THR A 325 31.78 -2.85 -10.28
CA THR A 325 31.19 -1.52 -10.08
C THR A 325 30.25 -1.18 -11.22
N VAL A 326 29.25 -0.34 -10.95
CA VAL A 326 28.34 0.17 -11.98
C VAL A 326 28.81 1.55 -12.41
N ARG A 327 29.11 1.72 -13.70
CA ARG A 327 29.67 2.97 -14.24
C ARG A 327 28.87 3.48 -15.43
N ASN A 328 28.99 4.78 -15.69
CA ASN A 328 28.51 5.39 -16.93
C ASN A 328 29.59 5.40 -18.03
N SER A 329 29.27 5.95 -19.20
CA SER A 329 30.20 6.06 -20.34
C SER A 329 31.45 6.91 -20.05
N VAL A 330 31.38 7.83 -19.07
CA VAL A 330 32.51 8.67 -18.62
C VAL A 330 33.32 7.97 -17.51
N SER A 331 33.04 6.69 -17.24
CA SER A 331 33.67 5.90 -16.17
C SER A 331 33.45 6.45 -14.76
N GLN A 332 32.43 7.28 -14.55
CA GLN A 332 32.01 7.70 -13.22
C GLN A 332 31.25 6.57 -12.54
N VAL A 333 31.62 6.28 -11.29
CA VAL A 333 31.00 5.22 -10.48
C VAL A 333 29.65 5.71 -9.96
N ILE A 334 28.59 4.96 -10.24
CA ILE A 334 27.23 5.20 -9.75
C ILE A 334 26.94 4.32 -8.53
N GLN A 335 27.29 3.03 -8.61
CA GLN A 335 27.18 2.08 -7.49
C GLN A 335 28.48 1.30 -7.35
N LEU A 336 28.84 0.98 -6.10
CA LEU A 336 30.02 0.15 -5.80
C LEU A 336 29.81 -1.32 -6.18
N ARG A 337 28.57 -1.80 -6.05
CA ARG A 337 28.12 -3.11 -6.52
C ARG A 337 26.73 -2.98 -7.10
N TYR A 338 26.45 -3.74 -8.14
CA TYR A 338 25.11 -3.81 -8.74
C TYR A 338 24.09 -4.26 -7.69
N GLY A 339 22.96 -3.56 -7.59
CA GLY A 339 21.90 -3.94 -6.64
C GLY A 339 22.28 -3.85 -5.16
N GLU A 340 23.41 -3.21 -4.82
CA GLU A 340 24.01 -3.17 -3.47
C GLU A 340 24.47 -4.54 -2.90
N ASP A 341 24.19 -5.65 -3.60
CA ASP A 341 24.56 -7.02 -3.22
C ASP A 341 25.50 -7.71 -4.23
N GLY A 342 25.58 -7.21 -5.46
CA GLY A 342 26.38 -7.76 -6.57
C GLY A 342 25.75 -8.97 -7.27
N LEU A 343 24.44 -9.19 -7.08
CA LEU A 343 23.74 -10.37 -7.57
C LEU A 343 22.79 -10.05 -8.74
N ALA A 344 22.56 -11.03 -9.60
CA ALA A 344 21.62 -10.94 -10.72
C ALA A 344 20.18 -11.17 -10.26
N GLY A 345 19.25 -10.33 -10.74
CA GLY A 345 17.83 -10.37 -10.35
C GLY A 345 17.05 -11.61 -10.81
N GLU A 346 17.61 -12.41 -11.73
CA GLU A 346 16.98 -13.63 -12.24
C GLU A 346 17.06 -14.81 -11.26
N PHE A 347 18.10 -14.85 -10.44
CA PHE A 347 18.41 -16.00 -9.57
C PHE A 347 17.95 -15.81 -8.12
N VAL A 348 17.29 -14.69 -7.82
CA VAL A 348 16.79 -14.39 -6.48
C VAL A 348 15.35 -14.87 -6.30
N GLU A 349 15.02 -15.39 -5.12
CA GLU A 349 13.68 -15.87 -4.78
C GLU A 349 13.17 -15.20 -3.49
N PHE A 350 11.84 -15.17 -3.31
CA PHE A 350 11.25 -14.75 -2.03
C PHE A 350 11.49 -15.81 -0.95
N GLN A 351 12.17 -15.42 0.13
CA GLN A 351 12.49 -16.24 1.28
C GLN A 351 11.99 -15.58 2.57
N SER A 352 11.96 -16.34 3.66
CA SER A 352 11.49 -15.86 4.96
C SER A 352 12.59 -15.92 6.01
N LEU A 353 12.77 -14.83 6.75
CA LEU A 353 13.63 -14.71 7.91
C LEU A 353 12.80 -14.69 9.20
N PRO A 354 12.46 -15.87 9.78
CA PRO A 354 11.64 -15.93 10.99
C PRO A 354 12.34 -15.33 12.22
N VAL A 355 13.68 -15.23 12.22
CA VAL A 355 14.50 -14.71 13.33
C VAL A 355 14.09 -13.30 13.77
N ILE A 356 13.63 -12.48 12.83
CA ILE A 356 13.26 -11.09 13.09
C ILE A 356 12.13 -11.05 14.13
N LYS A 357 10.98 -11.66 13.80
CA LYS A 357 9.69 -11.51 14.51
C LYS A 357 9.56 -12.31 15.81
N LEU A 358 10.35 -13.37 16.00
CA LEU A 358 10.24 -14.25 17.18
C LEU A 358 10.42 -13.49 18.50
N SER A 359 9.74 -13.94 19.56
CA SER A 359 9.98 -13.47 20.94
C SER A 359 11.33 -13.96 21.45
N ASN A 360 11.88 -13.32 22.48
CA ASN A 360 13.18 -13.69 23.04
C ASN A 360 13.21 -15.13 23.55
N ALA A 361 12.17 -15.56 24.28
CA ALA A 361 12.05 -16.93 24.75
C ALA A 361 11.96 -17.95 23.59
N ARG A 362 11.10 -17.70 22.60
CA ARG A 362 10.99 -18.61 21.43
C ARG A 362 12.25 -18.62 20.58
N PHE A 363 13.00 -17.53 20.56
CA PHE A 363 14.27 -17.46 19.87
C PHE A 363 15.32 -18.32 20.58
N GLU A 364 15.41 -18.23 21.92
CA GLU A 364 16.27 -19.13 22.70
C GLU A 364 15.87 -20.60 22.52
N ASP A 365 14.57 -20.90 22.61
CA ASP A 365 14.04 -22.25 22.43
C ASP A 365 14.33 -22.83 21.04
N ASN A 366 14.36 -22.03 19.98
CA ASN A 366 14.56 -22.53 18.62
C ASN A 366 16.03 -22.60 18.18
N TYR A 367 16.91 -21.78 18.76
CA TYR A 367 18.28 -21.60 18.23
C TYR A 367 19.38 -21.93 19.23
N LYS A 368 19.13 -21.88 20.54
CA LYS A 368 20.14 -22.22 21.54
C LYS A 368 20.26 -23.73 21.69
N PHE A 369 21.48 -24.25 21.55
CA PHE A 369 21.78 -25.68 21.61
C PHE A 369 22.52 -26.04 22.90
N ASP A 370 21.83 -26.69 23.83
CA ASP A 370 22.40 -27.07 25.12
C ASP A 370 23.03 -28.48 25.06
N LEU A 371 24.36 -28.54 25.14
CA LEU A 371 25.13 -29.79 25.18
C LEU A 371 25.10 -30.52 26.53
N GLY A 372 24.59 -29.88 27.59
CA GLY A 372 24.61 -30.44 28.95
C GLY A 372 23.62 -31.59 29.19
N ASN A 373 22.65 -31.81 28.30
CA ASN A 373 21.63 -32.85 28.46
C ASN A 373 21.95 -34.10 27.65
N GLU A 374 22.60 -35.07 28.29
CA GLU A 374 23.03 -36.31 27.63
C GLU A 374 21.88 -37.14 27.05
N ARG A 375 20.73 -37.19 27.73
CA ARG A 375 19.56 -37.95 27.25
C ARG A 375 18.99 -37.33 25.97
N TYR A 376 19.04 -36.01 25.87
CA TYR A 376 18.63 -35.27 24.69
C TYR A 376 19.59 -35.52 23.52
N LEU A 377 20.91 -35.46 23.74
CA LEU A 377 21.91 -35.74 22.72
C LEU A 377 21.84 -37.18 22.18
N ARG A 378 21.64 -38.19 23.04
CA ARG A 378 21.47 -39.59 22.62
C ARG A 378 20.23 -39.84 21.75
N ARG A 379 19.24 -38.95 21.78
CA ARG A 379 18.09 -39.00 20.87
C ARG A 379 18.40 -38.36 19.51
N LEU A 380 19.36 -37.44 19.47
CA LEU A 380 19.71 -36.69 18.26
C LEU A 380 20.79 -37.37 17.45
N TYR A 381 21.83 -37.85 18.13
CA TYR A 381 23.07 -38.31 17.51
C TYR A 381 23.38 -39.77 17.81
N THR A 382 24.24 -40.36 16.97
CA THR A 382 24.81 -41.68 17.23
C THR A 382 25.80 -41.65 18.40
N GLU A 383 25.99 -42.79 19.06
CA GLU A 383 26.82 -42.88 20.27
C GLU A 383 28.27 -42.41 20.05
N GLY A 384 28.81 -42.58 18.84
CA GLY A 384 30.14 -42.10 18.48
C GLY A 384 30.26 -40.58 18.57
N VAL A 385 29.27 -39.86 18.03
CA VAL A 385 29.24 -38.39 18.05
C VAL A 385 28.98 -37.87 19.47
N VAL A 386 28.11 -38.54 20.24
CA VAL A 386 27.86 -38.14 21.64
C VAL A 386 29.13 -38.22 22.48
N ARG A 387 29.95 -39.28 22.30
CA ARG A 387 31.25 -39.40 22.98
C ARG A 387 32.24 -38.33 22.54
N GLU A 388 32.28 -38.00 21.24
CA GLU A 388 33.13 -36.93 20.70
C GLU A 388 32.78 -35.57 21.33
N VAL A 389 31.48 -35.25 21.39
CA VAL A 389 30.99 -33.97 21.91
C VAL A 389 31.19 -33.85 23.42
N LEU A 390 30.94 -34.91 24.19
CA LEU A 390 31.17 -34.91 25.65
C LEU A 390 32.66 -34.97 26.02
N GLY A 391 33.50 -35.57 25.17
CA GLY A 391 34.93 -35.66 25.38
C GLY A 391 35.69 -34.37 25.06
N THR A 392 35.08 -33.46 24.29
CA THR A 392 35.75 -32.25 23.78
C THR A 392 35.29 -31.02 24.56
N SER A 393 36.20 -30.39 25.31
CA SER A 393 35.88 -29.16 26.07
C SER A 393 35.57 -27.96 25.15
N THR A 394 36.17 -27.90 23.97
CA THR A 394 35.96 -26.81 23.00
C THR A 394 34.58 -26.84 22.33
N ALA A 395 33.82 -27.94 22.45
CA ALA A 395 32.50 -28.06 21.86
C ALA A 395 31.53 -27.02 22.44
N ILE A 396 31.55 -26.82 23.76
CA ILE A 396 30.69 -25.86 24.45
C ILE A 396 31.01 -24.43 24.00
N ASP A 397 32.30 -24.09 23.95
CA ASP A 397 32.76 -22.76 23.52
C ASP A 397 32.32 -22.46 22.08
N THR A 398 32.42 -23.42 21.16
CA THR A 398 31.98 -23.24 19.77
C THR A 398 30.47 -23.05 19.61
N MET A 399 29.65 -23.68 20.45
CA MET A 399 28.19 -23.50 20.44
C MET A 399 27.80 -22.13 21.02
N GLU A 400 28.50 -21.68 22.07
CA GLU A 400 28.27 -20.35 22.65
C GLU A 400 28.69 -19.23 21.69
N GLU A 401 29.77 -19.42 20.92
CA GLU A 401 30.15 -18.52 19.82
C GLU A 401 29.07 -18.42 18.73
N GLU A 402 28.50 -19.57 18.31
CA GLU A 402 27.41 -19.60 17.33
C GLU A 402 26.19 -18.84 17.85
N TRP A 403 25.81 -19.11 19.11
CA TRP A 403 24.69 -18.45 19.75
C TRP A 403 24.87 -16.93 19.84
N LYS A 404 26.05 -16.47 20.28
CA LYS A 404 26.37 -15.04 20.36
C LYS A 404 26.28 -14.36 18.98
N LYS A 405 26.80 -14.99 17.93
CA LYS A 405 26.65 -14.48 16.56
C LYS A 405 25.19 -14.37 16.11
N LEU A 406 24.36 -15.36 16.39
CA LEU A 406 22.93 -15.31 16.05
C LEU A 406 22.20 -14.20 16.81
N GLN A 407 22.61 -13.89 18.04
CA GLN A 407 22.09 -12.75 18.80
C GLN A 407 22.49 -11.41 18.15
N GLU A 408 23.76 -11.26 17.77
CA GLU A 408 24.28 -10.07 17.07
C GLU A 408 23.59 -9.85 15.72
N ASP A 409 23.43 -10.92 14.93
CA ASP A 409 22.71 -10.90 13.65
C ASP A 409 21.25 -10.48 13.85
N ARG A 410 20.57 -11.02 14.89
CA ARG A 410 19.17 -10.67 15.19
C ARG A 410 19.02 -9.19 15.56
N MET A 411 19.95 -8.63 16.34
CA MET A 411 19.92 -7.21 16.68
C MET A 411 20.14 -6.34 15.44
N THR A 412 21.08 -6.71 14.60
CA THR A 412 21.37 -6.03 13.32
C THR A 412 20.17 -6.09 12.38
N LEU A 413 19.55 -7.26 12.22
CA LEU A 413 18.34 -7.44 11.39
C LEU A 413 17.16 -6.60 11.89
N ARG A 414 17.01 -6.42 13.21
CA ARG A 414 15.96 -5.57 13.78
C ARG A 414 16.20 -4.08 13.57
N GLN A 415 17.45 -3.67 13.44
CA GLN A 415 17.81 -2.31 13.04
C GLN A 415 17.55 -2.09 11.54
N ILE A 416 17.88 -3.07 10.69
CA ILE A 416 17.64 -3.02 9.24
C ILE A 416 16.13 -3.07 8.93
N PHE A 417 15.38 -3.96 9.59
CA PHE A 417 13.93 -4.15 9.42
C PHE A 417 13.13 -3.69 10.65
N PRO A 418 12.98 -2.37 10.87
CA PRO A 418 12.32 -1.84 12.07
C PRO A 418 10.83 -2.20 12.17
N LYS A 419 10.19 -2.52 11.03
CA LYS A 419 8.76 -2.90 10.97
C LYS A 419 8.52 -4.39 11.26
N GLY A 420 9.56 -5.21 11.25
CA GLY A 420 9.46 -6.65 11.47
C GLY A 420 8.99 -7.47 10.26
N ASP A 421 9.21 -6.97 9.04
CA ASP A 421 8.95 -7.72 7.82
C ASP A 421 9.90 -8.91 7.70
N THR A 422 9.34 -10.11 7.59
CA THR A 422 10.12 -11.35 7.52
C THR A 422 10.42 -11.78 6.10
N LYS A 423 9.67 -11.27 5.11
CA LYS A 423 9.85 -11.65 3.70
C LYS A 423 10.99 -10.84 3.10
N VAL A 424 11.99 -11.54 2.60
CA VAL A 424 13.16 -10.98 1.92
C VAL A 424 13.34 -11.63 0.56
N VAL A 425 14.11 -10.99 -0.31
CA VAL A 425 14.48 -11.52 -1.62
C VAL A 425 15.95 -11.86 -1.56
N LEU A 426 16.30 -13.13 -1.71
CA LEU A 426 17.67 -13.62 -1.61
C LEU A 426 17.91 -14.76 -2.61
N PRO A 427 19.15 -14.94 -3.09
CA PRO A 427 19.51 -16.08 -3.93
C PRO A 427 19.45 -17.38 -3.13
N CYS A 428 19.41 -18.51 -3.82
CA CYS A 428 19.47 -19.86 -3.25
C CYS A 428 18.37 -20.12 -2.20
N ASN A 429 17.25 -20.70 -2.62
CA ASN A 429 16.16 -21.03 -1.70
C ASN A 429 16.56 -22.18 -0.77
N LEU A 430 16.99 -21.83 0.45
CA LEU A 430 17.58 -22.79 1.40
C LEU A 430 16.57 -23.84 1.86
N ASP A 431 15.33 -23.45 2.14
CA ASP A 431 14.27 -24.38 2.57
C ASP A 431 14.03 -25.47 1.51
N ARG A 432 14.03 -25.05 0.24
CA ARG A 432 13.85 -25.96 -0.90
C ARG A 432 15.07 -26.86 -1.11
N MET A 433 16.28 -26.32 -1.02
CA MET A 433 17.51 -27.10 -1.14
C MET A 433 17.63 -28.16 -0.04
N ILE A 434 17.34 -27.80 1.21
CA ILE A 434 17.32 -28.74 2.34
C ILE A 434 16.30 -29.85 2.09
N TRP A 435 15.12 -29.51 1.57
CA TRP A 435 14.10 -30.51 1.24
C TRP A 435 14.54 -31.45 0.10
N ASN A 436 15.18 -30.92 -0.94
CA ASN A 436 15.76 -31.73 -2.02
C ASN A 436 16.80 -32.72 -1.47
N VAL A 437 17.70 -32.25 -0.59
CA VAL A 437 18.71 -33.10 0.07
C VAL A 437 18.07 -34.22 0.88
N GLN A 438 17.03 -33.91 1.67
CA GLN A 438 16.32 -34.92 2.44
C GLN A 438 15.74 -36.03 1.56
N LYS A 439 15.30 -35.69 0.35
CA LYS A 439 14.73 -36.64 -0.61
C LYS A 439 15.80 -37.42 -1.37
N ILE A 440 16.91 -36.80 -1.76
CA ILE A 440 18.03 -37.47 -2.46
C ILE A 440 18.67 -38.54 -1.57
N PHE A 441 18.94 -38.21 -0.30
CA PHE A 441 19.59 -39.11 0.65
C PHE A 441 18.61 -39.95 1.48
N HIS A 442 17.31 -39.89 1.18
CA HIS A 442 16.24 -40.62 1.88
C HIS A 442 16.31 -40.49 3.41
N ILE A 443 16.42 -39.25 3.89
CA ILE A 443 16.66 -38.95 5.30
C ILE A 443 15.42 -39.26 6.15
N ASN A 444 15.58 -40.17 7.11
CA ASN A 444 14.54 -40.50 8.07
C ASN A 444 14.66 -39.61 9.31
N LYS A 445 13.67 -38.77 9.58
CA LYS A 445 13.66 -37.90 10.77
C LYS A 445 13.61 -38.64 12.12
N ARG A 446 13.36 -39.96 12.09
CA ARG A 446 13.29 -40.83 13.27
C ARG A 446 14.65 -41.41 13.65
N THR A 447 15.60 -41.49 12.72
CA THR A 447 16.92 -42.04 12.98
C THR A 447 17.85 -40.96 13.57
N PRO A 448 18.77 -41.34 14.47
CA PRO A 448 19.81 -40.42 14.93
C PRO A 448 20.74 -40.05 13.77
N SER A 449 21.29 -38.83 13.82
CA SER A 449 22.22 -38.31 12.81
C SER A 449 23.68 -38.61 13.20
N ASP A 450 24.53 -38.81 12.19
CA ASP A 450 25.99 -38.96 12.32
C ASP A 450 26.75 -37.64 12.21
N LEU A 451 26.05 -36.51 12.07
CA LEU A 451 26.65 -35.20 11.85
C LEU A 451 27.06 -34.54 13.17
N SER A 452 28.37 -34.39 13.39
CA SER A 452 28.91 -33.69 14.57
C SER A 452 28.57 -32.19 14.54
N PRO A 453 28.06 -31.60 15.66
CA PRO A 453 27.75 -30.17 15.74
C PRO A 453 28.93 -29.26 15.37
N ILE A 454 30.15 -29.65 15.75
CA ILE A 454 31.38 -28.89 15.49
C ILE A 454 31.62 -28.77 13.98
N LYS A 455 31.35 -29.85 13.23
CA LYS A 455 31.47 -29.87 11.77
C LYS A 455 30.44 -28.96 11.09
N ILE A 456 29.25 -28.81 11.67
CA ILE A 456 28.23 -27.88 11.14
C ILE A 456 28.74 -26.44 11.21
N VAL A 457 29.19 -26.01 12.40
CA VAL A 457 29.68 -24.64 12.61
C VAL A 457 30.91 -24.36 11.75
N ALA A 458 31.85 -25.30 11.69
CA ALA A 458 33.04 -25.17 10.84
C ALA A 458 32.68 -25.10 9.34
N GLY A 459 31.80 -25.99 8.87
CA GLY A 459 31.37 -26.02 7.47
C GLY A 459 30.62 -24.76 7.04
N VAL A 460 29.74 -24.23 7.89
CA VAL A 460 29.06 -22.95 7.61
C VAL A 460 30.04 -21.78 7.60
N LYS A 461 30.96 -21.70 8.58
CA LYS A 461 31.99 -20.64 8.62
C LYS A 461 32.88 -20.68 7.37
N GLU A 462 33.30 -21.88 6.95
CA GLU A 462 34.13 -22.09 5.77
C GLU A 462 33.38 -21.72 4.48
N MET A 463 32.15 -22.20 4.30
CA MET A 463 31.32 -21.87 3.14
C MET A 463 31.13 -20.35 3.00
N LEU A 464 30.76 -19.66 4.08
CA LEU A 464 30.55 -18.21 4.04
C LEU A 464 31.83 -17.44 3.70
N SER A 465 33.00 -17.96 4.06
CA SER A 465 34.29 -17.35 3.67
C SER A 465 34.59 -17.48 2.17
N ARG A 466 34.02 -18.50 1.51
CA ARG A 466 34.15 -18.70 0.06
C ARG A 466 33.14 -17.88 -0.74
N CYS A 467 31.99 -17.53 -0.16
CA CYS A 467 30.99 -16.66 -0.78
C CYS A 467 31.51 -15.21 -0.88
N VAL A 468 32.35 -14.94 -1.89
CA VAL A 468 32.98 -13.63 -2.11
C VAL A 468 32.35 -12.93 -3.32
N VAL A 469 31.84 -11.72 -3.09
CA VAL A 469 31.36 -10.80 -4.14
C VAL A 469 32.40 -9.72 -4.41
N VAL A 470 33.06 -9.22 -3.36
CA VAL A 470 34.14 -8.22 -3.46
C VAL A 470 35.48 -8.93 -3.29
N SER A 471 36.24 -9.05 -4.39
CA SER A 471 37.59 -9.60 -4.33
C SER A 471 38.56 -8.61 -3.70
N GLY A 472 39.40 -9.10 -2.79
CA GLY A 472 40.44 -8.32 -2.13
C GLY A 472 40.82 -8.89 -0.76
N GLN A 473 42.07 -8.69 -0.37
CA GLN A 473 42.61 -9.10 0.95
C GLN A 473 42.86 -7.89 1.86
N ASP A 474 42.71 -6.68 1.32
CA ASP A 474 42.83 -5.45 2.08
C ASP A 474 41.64 -5.29 3.06
N PRO A 475 41.85 -4.62 4.21
CA PRO A 475 40.81 -4.49 5.23
C PRO A 475 39.50 -3.87 4.72
N ILE A 476 39.58 -2.98 3.73
CA ILE A 476 38.43 -2.29 3.15
C ILE A 476 37.61 -3.27 2.30
N SER A 477 38.25 -4.03 1.42
CA SER A 477 37.56 -5.04 0.60
C SER A 477 36.90 -6.13 1.44
N VAL A 478 37.57 -6.59 2.51
CA VAL A 478 37.00 -7.58 3.43
C VAL A 478 35.74 -7.02 4.11
N GLN A 479 35.78 -5.76 4.56
CA GLN A 479 34.63 -5.09 5.14
C GLN A 479 33.50 -4.89 4.12
N ALA A 480 33.84 -4.51 2.89
CA ALA A 480 32.87 -4.34 1.81
C ALA A 480 32.18 -5.66 1.44
N ASN A 481 32.92 -6.78 1.41
CA ASN A 481 32.36 -8.11 1.17
C ASN A 481 31.42 -8.54 2.30
N ALA A 482 31.80 -8.30 3.55
CA ALA A 482 30.98 -8.61 4.71
C ALA A 482 29.65 -7.83 4.69
N ASN A 483 29.68 -6.56 4.27
CA ASN A 483 28.48 -5.74 4.13
C ASN A 483 27.59 -6.21 2.98
N ALA A 484 28.16 -6.47 1.80
CA ALA A 484 27.40 -6.90 0.62
C ALA A 484 26.68 -8.24 0.84
N THR A 485 27.30 -9.16 1.58
CA THR A 485 26.73 -10.50 1.83
C THR A 485 26.00 -10.61 3.16
N LEU A 486 25.93 -9.55 3.98
CA LEU A 486 25.42 -9.58 5.35
C LEU A 486 24.06 -10.29 5.47
N LEU A 487 23.09 -9.89 4.65
CA LEU A 487 21.73 -10.42 4.71
C LEU A 487 21.67 -11.91 4.34
N PHE A 488 22.46 -12.32 3.33
CA PHE A 488 22.59 -13.72 2.94
C PHE A 488 23.28 -14.55 4.03
N GLN A 489 24.34 -14.02 4.65
CA GLN A 489 25.02 -14.69 5.76
C GLN A 489 24.08 -14.89 6.96
N CYS A 490 23.30 -13.88 7.32
CA CYS A 490 22.29 -13.98 8.38
C CYS A 490 21.24 -15.07 8.06
N LEU A 491 20.78 -15.15 6.81
CA LEU A 491 19.85 -16.20 6.38
C LEU A 491 20.47 -17.59 6.55
N VAL A 492 21.67 -17.81 6.01
CA VAL A 492 22.36 -19.11 6.06
C VAL A 492 22.58 -19.54 7.51
N ARG A 493 23.06 -18.65 8.37
CA ARG A 493 23.27 -18.97 9.80
C ARG A 493 21.95 -19.28 10.51
N ALA A 494 20.87 -18.58 10.16
CA ALA A 494 19.54 -18.80 10.74
C ALA A 494 18.84 -20.09 10.26
N THR A 495 19.18 -20.61 9.08
CA THR A 495 18.61 -21.86 8.56
C THR A 495 19.47 -23.06 8.91
N LEU A 496 20.79 -22.94 8.76
CA LEU A 496 21.78 -24.00 9.00
C LEU A 496 22.38 -23.99 10.41
N CYS A 497 21.67 -23.43 11.40
CA CYS A 497 22.13 -23.51 12.78
C CYS A 497 22.17 -24.97 13.27
N THR A 498 23.12 -25.27 14.16
CA THR A 498 23.33 -26.62 14.71
C THR A 498 22.03 -27.27 15.20
N LYS A 499 21.24 -26.53 15.97
CA LYS A 499 19.95 -27.01 16.50
C LYS A 499 18.95 -27.39 15.42
N LYS A 500 18.70 -26.53 14.41
CA LYS A 500 17.75 -26.85 13.33
C LYS A 500 18.21 -28.00 12.46
N VAL A 501 19.50 -28.02 12.14
CA VAL A 501 20.09 -29.11 11.35
C VAL A 501 19.95 -30.44 12.10
N ALA A 502 20.14 -30.44 13.42
CA ALA A 502 20.02 -31.63 14.27
C ALA A 502 18.57 -32.06 14.53
N GLU A 503 17.66 -31.14 14.84
CA GLU A 503 16.29 -31.45 15.26
C GLU A 503 15.30 -31.54 14.10
N GLU A 504 15.24 -30.49 13.27
CA GLU A 504 14.22 -30.31 12.24
C GLU A 504 14.60 -30.99 10.92
N HIS A 505 15.85 -30.82 10.50
CA HIS A 505 16.34 -31.28 9.19
C HIS A 505 16.94 -32.69 9.23
N ARG A 506 17.60 -33.06 10.34
CA ARG A 506 18.19 -34.39 10.59
C ARG A 506 19.20 -34.81 9.51
N LEU A 507 20.04 -33.89 9.06
CA LEU A 507 20.98 -34.15 7.96
C LEU A 507 22.09 -35.12 8.39
N SER A 508 22.55 -35.98 7.46
CA SER A 508 23.78 -36.78 7.63
C SER A 508 25.01 -35.98 7.20
N THR A 509 26.21 -36.47 7.52
CA THR A 509 27.48 -35.82 7.13
C THR A 509 27.62 -35.68 5.61
N GLU A 510 27.26 -36.73 4.85
CA GLU A 510 27.30 -36.69 3.38
C GLU A 510 26.29 -35.69 2.81
N ALA A 511 25.06 -35.72 3.34
CA ALA A 511 23.99 -34.81 2.93
C ALA A 511 24.34 -33.34 3.19
N PHE A 512 24.97 -33.06 4.33
CA PHE A 512 25.40 -31.72 4.70
C PHE A 512 26.54 -31.19 3.82
N ASN A 513 27.55 -32.03 3.54
CA ASN A 513 28.64 -31.65 2.64
C ASN A 513 28.15 -31.38 1.21
N TRP A 514 27.21 -32.19 0.73
CA TRP A 514 26.55 -31.96 -0.56
C TRP A 514 25.78 -30.64 -0.57
N LEU A 515 25.02 -30.35 0.50
CA LEU A 515 24.24 -29.11 0.62
C LEU A 515 25.13 -27.86 0.57
N ILE A 516 26.25 -27.87 1.30
CA ILE A 516 27.21 -26.75 1.30
C ILE A 516 27.77 -26.52 -0.11
N GLY A 517 28.20 -27.59 -0.80
CA GLY A 517 28.75 -27.47 -2.16
C GLY A 517 27.72 -26.95 -3.17
N GLU A 518 26.45 -27.35 -3.04
CA GLU A 518 25.38 -26.87 -3.91
C GLU A 518 25.07 -25.39 -3.62
N ILE A 519 25.01 -24.96 -2.35
CA ILE A 519 24.80 -23.54 -2.00
C ILE A 519 25.92 -22.67 -2.58
N GLU A 520 27.17 -23.11 -2.44
CA GLU A 520 28.33 -22.41 -3.00
C GLU A 520 28.20 -22.26 -4.53
N THR A 521 27.91 -23.35 -5.24
CA THR A 521 27.75 -23.34 -6.70
C THR A 521 26.62 -22.43 -7.17
N ARG A 522 25.46 -22.50 -6.50
CA ARG A 522 24.29 -21.67 -6.82
C ARG A 522 24.51 -20.20 -6.52
N PHE A 523 25.26 -19.88 -5.47
CA PHE A 523 25.63 -18.51 -5.15
C PHE A 523 26.52 -17.90 -6.24
N TYR A 524 27.53 -18.64 -6.72
CA TYR A 524 28.37 -18.16 -7.84
C TYR A 524 27.58 -17.93 -9.13
N ASN A 525 26.62 -18.81 -9.44
CA ASN A 525 25.75 -18.63 -10.61
C ASN A 525 24.84 -17.40 -10.48
N ALA A 526 24.56 -16.94 -9.25
CA ALA A 526 23.72 -15.78 -8.99
C ALA A 526 24.49 -14.45 -9.05
N ILE A 527 25.81 -14.44 -9.20
CA ILE A 527 26.61 -13.21 -9.32
C ILE A 527 26.26 -12.50 -10.63
N ALA A 528 26.13 -11.17 -10.58
CA ALA A 528 25.86 -10.37 -11.76
C ALA A 528 27.02 -10.46 -12.78
N ASN A 529 26.68 -10.71 -14.04
CA ASN A 529 27.68 -10.86 -15.09
C ASN A 529 28.28 -9.49 -15.45
N PRO A 530 29.61 -9.32 -15.45
CA PRO A 530 30.22 -8.10 -15.96
C PRO A 530 29.92 -7.90 -17.45
N GLY A 531 29.69 -6.65 -17.86
CA GLY A 531 29.27 -6.29 -19.21
C GLY A 531 27.76 -6.15 -19.37
N GLU A 532 26.97 -6.47 -18.33
CA GLU A 532 25.52 -6.33 -18.39
C GLU A 532 25.10 -4.85 -18.47
N MET A 533 24.25 -4.53 -19.44
CA MET A 533 23.71 -3.19 -19.70
C MET A 533 22.55 -2.85 -18.76
N VAL A 534 22.85 -2.81 -17.46
CA VAL A 534 21.87 -2.68 -16.38
C VAL A 534 21.03 -1.41 -16.43
N GLY A 535 21.56 -0.32 -17.01
CA GLY A 535 20.80 0.92 -17.13
C GLY A 535 19.61 0.82 -18.09
N ALA A 536 19.79 0.17 -19.24
CA ALA A 536 18.70 -0.09 -20.17
C ALA A 536 17.68 -1.06 -19.58
N LEU A 537 18.17 -2.10 -18.88
CA LEU A 537 17.33 -3.07 -18.18
C LEU A 537 16.48 -2.41 -17.08
N ALA A 538 17.07 -1.54 -16.27
CA ALA A 538 16.37 -0.79 -15.22
C ALA A 538 15.33 0.17 -15.81
N ALA A 539 15.64 0.83 -16.93
CA ALA A 539 14.70 1.71 -17.63
C ALA A 539 13.45 0.95 -18.09
N GLN A 540 13.65 -0.20 -18.73
CA GLN A 540 12.56 -1.09 -19.18
C GLN A 540 11.77 -1.65 -18.00
N SER A 541 12.47 -2.10 -16.96
CA SER A 541 11.87 -2.66 -15.75
C SER A 541 10.95 -1.67 -15.02
N LEU A 542 11.26 -0.36 -15.11
CA LEU A 542 10.43 0.69 -14.52
C LEU A 542 9.29 1.15 -15.45
N GLY A 543 9.52 1.21 -16.77
CA GLY A 543 8.52 1.75 -17.69
C GLY A 543 7.48 0.75 -18.18
N GLU A 544 7.80 -0.55 -18.29
CA GLU A 544 6.82 -1.61 -18.57
C GLU A 544 5.63 -1.58 -17.57
N PRO A 545 5.84 -1.58 -16.23
CA PRO A 545 4.72 -1.57 -15.29
C PRO A 545 4.03 -0.21 -15.28
N ALA A 546 4.71 0.87 -15.65
CA ALA A 546 4.08 2.16 -15.85
C ALA A 546 3.03 2.13 -16.97
N THR A 547 3.22 1.31 -18.02
CA THR A 547 2.17 1.07 -19.02
C THR A 547 0.95 0.37 -18.43
N GLN A 548 1.13 -0.58 -17.50
CA GLN A 548 0.03 -1.29 -16.85
C GLN A 548 -0.69 -0.46 -15.77
N MET A 549 0.03 0.40 -15.05
CA MET A 549 -0.56 1.29 -14.02
C MET A 549 -1.60 2.27 -14.59
N THR A 550 -1.54 2.53 -15.90
CA THR A 550 -2.52 3.34 -16.62
C THR A 550 -3.95 2.83 -16.42
N LEU A 551 -4.13 1.52 -16.52
CA LEU A 551 -5.43 0.83 -16.53
C LEU A 551 -6.00 0.60 -15.11
N ASN A 552 -5.14 0.40 -14.11
CA ASN A 552 -5.56 -0.06 -12.77
C ASN A 552 -5.93 1.04 -11.77
N THR A 553 -5.77 2.33 -12.11
CA THR A 553 -5.96 3.44 -11.15
C THR A 553 -7.42 3.56 -10.66
N PHE A 554 -8.40 3.05 -11.42
CA PHE A 554 -9.84 3.18 -11.09
C PHE A 554 -10.35 2.19 -10.04
N HIS A 555 -9.71 1.03 -9.85
CA HIS A 555 -10.19 0.04 -8.88
C HIS A 555 -10.00 0.46 -7.41
N PHE A 556 -9.15 1.47 -7.15
CA PHE A 556 -8.93 2.04 -5.81
C PHE A 556 -9.77 3.30 -5.53
N ALA A 557 -10.68 3.69 -6.44
CA ALA A 557 -11.45 4.93 -6.37
C ALA A 557 -12.48 5.02 -5.21
N GLY A 558 -12.62 3.98 -4.38
CA GLY A 558 -13.56 3.97 -3.25
C GLY A 558 -13.10 4.70 -1.98
N VAL A 559 -11.86 5.18 -1.92
CA VAL A 559 -11.30 5.85 -0.73
C VAL A 559 -11.18 7.36 -0.99
N SER A 560 -12.34 8.02 -1.03
CA SER A 560 -12.58 9.42 -1.41
C SER A 560 -11.84 10.49 -0.56
N SER A 561 -11.14 10.12 0.51
CA SER A 561 -10.44 11.08 1.36
C SER A 561 -9.03 11.45 0.88
N LYS A 562 -8.55 10.86 -0.23
CA LYS A 562 -7.21 11.14 -0.76
C LYS A 562 -7.13 11.43 -2.25
N ASN A 563 -7.11 12.71 -2.60
CA ASN A 563 -6.67 13.20 -3.93
C ASN A 563 -5.13 13.11 -4.07
N VAL A 564 -4.53 11.95 -3.80
CA VAL A 564 -3.11 11.75 -4.13
C VAL A 564 -3.06 11.42 -5.61
N THR A 565 -2.30 12.20 -6.39
CA THR A 565 -2.02 11.83 -7.78
C THR A 565 -1.29 10.49 -7.77
N LEU A 566 -1.92 9.45 -8.32
CA LEU A 566 -1.35 8.11 -8.47
C LEU A 566 -1.19 7.78 -9.97
N GLY A 567 -0.41 6.75 -10.26
CA GLY A 567 -0.17 6.29 -11.63
C GLY A 567 0.77 7.20 -12.42
N VAL A 568 0.54 7.26 -13.73
CA VAL A 568 1.43 7.96 -14.70
C VAL A 568 1.63 9.45 -14.41
N PRO A 569 0.60 10.24 -14.03
CA PRO A 569 0.79 11.65 -13.70
C PRO A 569 1.79 11.86 -12.55
N ARG A 570 1.80 10.95 -11.57
CA ARG A 570 2.73 11.01 -10.45
C ARG A 570 4.14 10.64 -10.85
N LEU A 571 4.29 9.59 -11.67
CA LEU A 571 5.58 9.19 -12.21
C LEU A 571 6.20 10.34 -13.02
N LYS A 572 5.40 11.05 -13.83
CA LYS A 572 5.81 12.24 -14.57
C LYS A 572 6.29 13.37 -13.67
N GLU A 573 5.58 13.65 -12.58
CA GLU A 573 6.00 14.65 -11.58
C GLU A 573 7.33 14.30 -10.92
N ILE A 574 7.54 13.02 -10.57
CA ILE A 574 8.76 12.55 -9.92
C ILE A 574 9.95 12.65 -10.87
N ILE A 575 9.82 12.14 -12.11
CA ILE A 575 10.93 12.17 -13.08
C ILE A 575 11.25 13.61 -13.50
N ASN A 576 10.25 14.50 -13.58
CA ASN A 576 10.47 15.91 -13.92
C ASN A 576 10.97 16.76 -12.74
N ILE A 577 10.93 16.23 -11.50
CA ILE A 577 11.22 16.98 -10.27
C ILE A 577 10.45 18.32 -10.27
N SER A 578 9.13 18.24 -10.45
CA SER A 578 8.27 19.42 -10.52
C SER A 578 8.30 20.21 -9.20
N LYS A 579 8.63 21.52 -9.25
CA LYS A 579 8.70 22.39 -8.06
C LYS A 579 7.38 22.48 -7.28
N LYS A 580 6.24 22.47 -7.97
CA LYS A 580 4.89 22.51 -7.38
C LYS A 580 4.16 21.21 -7.74
N PRO A 581 4.22 20.16 -6.91
CA PRO A 581 3.46 18.94 -7.15
C PRO A 581 1.96 19.23 -7.03
N LYS A 582 1.11 18.50 -7.77
CA LYS A 582 -0.35 18.74 -7.75
C LYS A 582 -1.00 18.46 -6.39
N ALA A 583 -0.49 17.47 -5.66
CA ALA A 583 -1.01 17.04 -4.37
C ALA A 583 0.11 16.83 -3.34
N PRO A 584 0.70 17.91 -2.79
CA PRO A 584 1.66 17.78 -1.70
C PRO A 584 0.97 17.18 -0.47
N SER A 585 1.60 16.19 0.16
CA SER A 585 1.07 15.59 1.39
C SER A 585 2.21 15.25 2.34
N LEU A 586 1.92 15.36 3.64
CA LEU A 586 2.86 15.07 4.72
C LEU A 586 2.13 14.25 5.80
N THR A 587 2.82 13.23 6.31
CA THR A 587 2.31 12.40 7.42
C THR A 587 3.08 12.77 8.69
N VAL A 588 2.39 13.34 9.69
CA VAL A 588 2.99 13.69 10.98
C VAL A 588 2.67 12.57 11.98
N PHE A 589 3.71 12.01 12.59
CA PHE A 589 3.57 11.08 13.71
C PHE A 589 3.59 11.84 15.04
N LEU A 590 2.69 11.50 15.96
CA LEU A 590 2.69 12.08 17.31
C LEU A 590 3.58 11.28 18.26
N VAL A 591 3.94 11.93 19.36
CA VAL A 591 4.74 11.34 20.44
C VAL A 591 4.03 11.56 21.78
N GLY A 592 4.25 10.66 22.73
CA GLY A 592 3.79 10.80 24.10
C GLY A 592 2.27 10.65 24.26
N ALA A 593 1.68 11.44 25.14
CA ALA A 593 0.25 11.36 25.44
C ALA A 593 -0.64 11.72 24.23
N ALA A 594 -0.19 12.64 23.38
CA ALA A 594 -0.95 13.06 22.20
C ALA A 594 -1.12 11.93 21.17
N ALA A 595 -0.21 10.95 21.18
CA ALA A 595 -0.29 9.79 20.31
C ALA A 595 -1.39 8.80 20.73
N ARG A 596 -1.79 8.77 22.01
CA ARG A 596 -2.81 7.83 22.52
C ARG A 596 -4.17 8.49 22.69
N ASP A 597 -4.19 9.80 22.88
CA ASP A 597 -5.37 10.57 23.23
C ASP A 597 -5.83 11.46 22.05
N ALA A 598 -7.09 11.26 21.63
CA ALA A 598 -7.68 11.99 20.51
C ALA A 598 -7.84 13.49 20.80
N GLU A 599 -8.11 13.90 22.05
CA GLU A 599 -8.29 15.31 22.37
C GLU A 599 -6.98 16.09 22.28
N LYS A 600 -5.90 15.50 22.79
CA LYS A 600 -4.55 16.07 22.68
C LYS A 600 -4.05 16.06 21.24
N ALA A 601 -4.39 15.05 20.45
CA ALA A 601 -4.13 15.04 19.02
C ALA A 601 -4.89 16.17 18.30
N LYS A 602 -6.15 16.45 18.68
CA LYS A 602 -6.93 17.58 18.14
C LYS A 602 -6.25 18.92 18.43
N ASN A 603 -5.66 19.10 19.62
CA ASN A 603 -4.89 20.31 19.94
C ASN A 603 -3.71 20.51 18.99
N VAL A 604 -3.00 19.42 18.64
CA VAL A 604 -1.90 19.49 17.65
C VAL A 604 -2.44 19.82 16.26
N LEU A 605 -3.58 19.24 15.87
CA LEU A 605 -4.23 19.54 14.59
C LEU A 605 -4.54 21.02 14.46
N CYS A 606 -5.18 21.63 15.47
CA CYS A 606 -5.54 23.06 15.44
C CYS A 606 -4.30 23.97 15.30
N ARG A 607 -3.18 23.60 15.93
CA ARG A 607 -1.92 24.35 15.86
C ARG A 607 -1.21 24.24 14.51
N LEU A 608 -1.48 23.20 13.72
CA LEU A 608 -0.87 22.98 12.41
C LEU A 608 -1.71 23.55 11.27
N GLU A 609 -3.04 23.44 11.37
CA GLU A 609 -3.94 23.89 10.33
C GLU A 609 -3.94 25.42 10.20
N HIS A 610 -3.57 25.91 9.01
CA HIS A 610 -3.59 27.34 8.72
C HIS A 610 -5.00 27.90 8.87
N THR A 611 -5.17 28.80 9.82
CA THR A 611 -6.44 29.46 10.12
C THR A 611 -6.27 30.95 9.94
N THR A 612 -6.86 31.49 8.89
CA THR A 612 -7.00 32.94 8.68
C THR A 612 -8.26 33.46 9.35
N LEU A 613 -8.30 34.77 9.61
CA LEU A 613 -9.49 35.42 10.15
C LEU A 613 -10.73 35.17 9.28
N ARG A 614 -10.57 35.20 7.94
CA ARG A 614 -11.65 34.89 6.97
C ARG A 614 -12.35 33.55 7.21
N LYS A 615 -11.64 32.52 7.69
CA LYS A 615 -12.27 31.22 7.93
C LYS A 615 -13.27 31.29 9.10
N VAL A 616 -13.01 32.15 10.08
CA VAL A 616 -13.74 32.25 11.35
C VAL A 616 -14.85 33.30 11.30
N THR A 617 -14.64 34.38 10.55
CA THR A 617 -15.62 35.46 10.39
C THR A 617 -16.90 35.00 9.69
N SER A 618 -18.05 35.37 10.23
CA SER A 618 -19.36 35.20 9.59
C SER A 618 -19.71 36.41 8.74
N ASN A 619 -19.53 37.62 9.28
CA ASN A 619 -19.86 38.88 8.64
C ASN A 619 -18.90 40.00 9.07
N THR A 620 -18.69 40.98 8.19
CA THR A 620 -17.92 42.20 8.46
C THR A 620 -18.75 43.39 8.00
N ALA A 621 -18.81 44.44 8.83
CA ALA A 621 -19.57 45.64 8.53
C ALA A 621 -18.86 46.88 9.07
N ILE A 622 -18.84 47.93 8.27
CA ILE A 622 -18.30 49.24 8.65
C ILE A 622 -19.47 50.13 9.05
N TYR A 623 -19.43 50.66 10.26
CA TYR A 623 -20.41 51.59 10.79
C TYR A 623 -19.76 52.96 11.03
N TYR A 624 -20.57 54.00 10.91
CA TYR A 624 -20.21 55.33 11.39
C TYR A 624 -20.80 55.50 12.79
N ASP A 625 -19.94 55.48 13.81
CA ASP A 625 -20.32 55.51 15.23
C ASP A 625 -19.59 56.66 15.97
N PRO A 626 -20.21 57.86 15.98
CA PRO A 626 -19.54 59.10 16.33
C PRO A 626 -19.15 59.23 17.80
N ASP A 627 -19.88 58.57 18.71
CA ASP A 627 -19.54 58.52 20.14
C ASP A 627 -19.07 57.10 20.49
N PRO A 628 -17.81 56.90 20.92
CA PRO A 628 -17.33 55.59 21.34
C PRO A 628 -18.05 54.99 22.55
N GLN A 629 -18.63 55.83 23.43
CA GLN A 629 -19.33 55.38 24.63
C GLN A 629 -20.80 55.04 24.34
N ASN A 630 -21.49 55.90 23.58
CA ASN A 630 -22.87 55.68 23.17
C ASN A 630 -22.95 55.16 21.74
N THR A 631 -22.91 53.83 21.60
CA THR A 631 -22.93 53.16 20.30
C THR A 631 -24.31 53.24 19.64
N VAL A 632 -24.33 53.43 18.33
CA VAL A 632 -25.57 53.33 17.52
C VAL A 632 -26.14 51.89 17.51
N ILE A 633 -25.32 50.89 17.87
CA ILE A 633 -25.69 49.47 17.84
C ILE A 633 -26.25 49.03 19.19
N ALA A 634 -27.58 48.86 19.26
CA ALA A 634 -28.28 48.49 20.50
C ALA A 634 -27.83 47.15 21.10
N GLU A 635 -27.45 46.17 20.28
CA GLU A 635 -26.95 44.86 20.73
C GLU A 635 -25.59 44.95 21.45
N ASP A 636 -24.78 45.96 21.10
CA ASP A 636 -23.40 46.09 21.59
C ASP A 636 -23.29 47.05 22.79
N GLN A 637 -24.36 47.79 23.10
CA GLN A 637 -24.35 48.89 24.10
C GLN A 637 -23.92 48.43 25.50
N GLU A 638 -24.40 47.26 25.94
CA GLU A 638 -24.17 46.77 27.30
C GLU A 638 -22.69 46.49 27.55
N PHE A 639 -22.00 45.79 26.63
CA PHE A 639 -20.58 45.46 26.85
C PHE A 639 -19.65 46.65 26.60
N VAL A 640 -20.03 47.57 25.71
CA VAL A 640 -19.24 48.77 25.40
C VAL A 640 -19.21 49.71 26.60
N ASN A 641 -20.36 49.89 27.26
CA ASN A 641 -20.45 50.67 28.49
C ASN A 641 -19.54 50.11 29.58
N VAL A 642 -19.60 48.79 29.81
CA VAL A 642 -18.75 48.11 30.82
C VAL A 642 -17.26 48.26 30.51
N TYR A 643 -16.86 48.22 29.23
CA TYR A 643 -15.46 48.36 28.84
C TYR A 643 -14.90 49.76 29.15
N TYR A 644 -15.69 50.82 28.91
CA TYR A 644 -15.27 52.21 29.13
C TYR A 644 -15.56 52.75 30.55
N GLU A 645 -16.14 51.95 31.44
CA GLU A 645 -16.27 52.28 32.87
C GLU A 645 -14.92 52.31 33.61
N MET A 646 -13.88 51.68 33.06
CA MET A 646 -12.49 51.75 33.55
C MET A 646 -11.69 52.77 32.71
N PRO A 647 -11.19 53.87 33.28
CA PRO A 647 -10.61 54.99 32.52
C PRO A 647 -9.13 54.76 32.22
N ASP A 648 -8.83 53.83 31.31
CA ASP A 648 -7.44 53.50 30.95
C ASP A 648 -6.98 54.17 29.62
N PHE A 649 -7.87 54.82 28.86
CA PHE A 649 -7.55 55.41 27.56
C PHE A 649 -8.33 56.72 27.24
N ASP A 650 -7.67 57.64 26.52
CA ASP A 650 -8.29 58.87 26.00
C ASP A 650 -9.22 58.59 24.81
N VAL A 651 -10.52 58.64 25.06
CA VAL A 651 -11.61 58.36 24.09
C VAL A 651 -11.64 59.36 22.91
N SER A 652 -11.07 60.55 23.09
CA SER A 652 -11.00 61.61 22.08
C SER A 652 -10.05 61.33 20.91
N ARG A 653 -9.21 60.29 21.03
CA ARG A 653 -8.15 59.95 20.06
C ARG A 653 -8.56 58.89 19.05
N ILE A 654 -9.83 58.50 19.03
CA ILE A 654 -10.34 57.34 18.30
C ILE A 654 -11.17 57.79 17.10
N SER A 655 -10.99 57.16 15.94
CA SER A 655 -11.78 57.44 14.74
C SER A 655 -13.29 57.16 14.96
N PRO A 656 -14.19 57.98 14.38
CA PRO A 656 -15.63 57.73 14.40
C PRO A 656 -16.04 56.55 13.51
N TRP A 657 -15.18 56.08 12.61
CA TRP A 657 -15.45 54.90 11.80
C TRP A 657 -15.09 53.62 12.57
N LEU A 658 -16.03 52.67 12.58
CA LEU A 658 -15.94 51.41 13.29
C LEU A 658 -15.99 50.24 12.30
N LEU A 659 -15.02 49.34 12.38
CA LEU A 659 -15.11 48.02 11.76
C LEU A 659 -15.65 47.00 12.78
N ARG A 660 -16.84 46.47 12.53
CA ARG A 660 -17.47 45.41 13.32
C ARG A 660 -17.33 44.07 12.60
N ILE A 661 -16.71 43.11 13.26
CA ILE A 661 -16.50 41.75 12.78
C ILE A 661 -17.31 40.80 13.65
N GLU A 662 -18.18 40.02 13.02
CA GLU A 662 -18.93 38.95 13.67
C GLU A 662 -18.24 37.60 13.41
N LEU A 663 -18.03 36.80 14.45
CA LEU A 663 -17.37 35.50 14.38
C LEU A 663 -18.36 34.35 14.56
N ASP A 664 -18.14 33.25 13.84
CA ASP A 664 -18.95 32.05 13.97
C ASP A 664 -18.51 31.19 15.16
N ARG A 665 -19.40 31.04 16.14
CA ARG A 665 -19.17 30.25 17.37
C ARG A 665 -18.77 28.81 17.08
N LYS A 666 -19.40 28.15 16.09
CA LYS A 666 -19.11 26.73 15.78
C LYS A 666 -17.65 26.56 15.34
N LYS A 667 -17.17 27.49 14.50
CA LYS A 667 -15.80 27.47 13.98
C LYS A 667 -14.76 27.85 15.04
N MET A 668 -15.11 28.76 15.94
CA MET A 668 -14.29 29.12 17.10
C MET A 668 -14.08 27.91 18.02
N THR A 669 -15.17 27.19 18.36
CA THR A 669 -15.10 26.00 19.21
C THR A 669 -14.33 24.85 18.57
N ASP A 670 -14.51 24.62 17.26
CA ASP A 670 -13.82 23.53 16.56
C ASP A 670 -12.31 23.70 16.51
N ARG A 671 -11.85 24.96 16.43
CA ARG A 671 -10.44 25.34 16.37
C ARG A 671 -9.82 25.70 17.72
N LYS A 672 -10.62 25.69 18.80
CA LYS A 672 -10.21 26.07 20.17
C LYS A 672 -9.53 27.45 20.22
N LEU A 673 -10.14 28.42 19.56
CA LEU A 673 -9.72 29.82 19.60
C LEU A 673 -10.55 30.58 20.64
N THR A 674 -9.93 31.54 21.32
CA THR A 674 -10.59 32.49 22.23
C THR A 674 -10.51 33.90 21.66
N MET A 675 -11.44 34.77 22.05
CA MET A 675 -11.42 36.18 21.61
C MET A 675 -10.14 36.91 22.00
N GLU A 676 -9.61 36.61 23.19
CA GLU A 676 -8.35 37.18 23.68
C GLU A 676 -7.17 36.86 22.74
N GLN A 677 -7.05 35.62 22.27
CA GLN A 677 -5.99 35.22 21.34
C GLN A 677 -6.09 35.95 20.00
N ILE A 678 -7.31 36.20 19.52
CA ILE A 678 -7.55 36.93 18.27
C ILE A 678 -7.16 38.39 18.44
N SER A 679 -7.61 39.05 19.52
CA SER A 679 -7.28 40.44 19.81
C SER A 679 -5.76 40.64 19.94
N GLN A 680 -5.07 39.79 20.70
CA GLN A 680 -3.61 39.83 20.82
C GLN A 680 -2.91 39.67 19.46
N LYS A 681 -3.42 38.80 18.58
CA LYS A 681 -2.86 38.60 17.25
C LYS A 681 -3.04 39.83 16.36
N ILE A 682 -4.20 40.48 16.42
CA ILE A 682 -4.48 41.69 15.64
C ILE A 682 -3.56 42.82 16.10
N ASN A 683 -3.48 43.09 17.41
CA ASN A 683 -2.60 44.12 17.97
C ASN A 683 -1.12 43.83 17.64
N SER A 684 -0.70 42.56 17.69
CA SER A 684 0.68 42.18 17.31
C SER A 684 0.99 42.35 15.82
N GLY A 685 -0.03 42.27 14.95
CA GLY A 685 0.14 42.33 13.51
C GLY A 685 0.13 43.76 12.96
N PHE A 686 -0.69 44.63 13.55
CA PHE A 686 -0.90 46.01 13.08
C PHE A 686 -0.36 47.09 14.03
N GLY A 687 0.17 46.71 15.20
CA GLY A 687 0.70 47.64 16.21
C GLY A 687 -0.38 48.28 17.08
N ASP A 688 0.02 49.28 17.87
CA ASP A 688 -0.86 50.06 18.77
C ASP A 688 -1.73 51.10 18.03
N ASP A 689 -1.69 51.12 16.69
CA ASP A 689 -2.49 52.03 15.86
C ASP A 689 -3.97 51.60 15.76
N LEU A 690 -4.29 50.37 16.19
CA LEU A 690 -5.64 49.82 16.20
C LEU A 690 -6.08 49.52 17.64
N ASN A 691 -7.24 50.05 18.01
CA ASN A 691 -7.92 49.66 19.23
C ASN A 691 -8.93 48.53 18.94
N CYS A 692 -8.75 47.37 19.58
CA CYS A 692 -9.60 46.20 19.44
C CYS A 692 -10.39 45.93 20.71
N ILE A 693 -11.72 46.04 20.64
CA ILE A 693 -12.66 45.70 21.72
C ILE A 693 -13.40 44.43 21.32
N PHE A 694 -13.58 43.51 22.25
CA PHE A 694 -14.31 42.27 22.04
C PHE A 694 -15.28 42.02 23.19
N ASN A 695 -16.30 41.21 22.92
CA ASN A 695 -17.22 40.76 23.96
C ASN A 695 -16.80 39.39 24.52
N ASP A 696 -17.36 39.01 25.67
CA ASP A 696 -17.06 37.74 26.33
C ASP A 696 -17.52 36.54 25.48
N ASP A 697 -16.80 35.42 25.59
CA ASP A 697 -17.06 34.18 24.84
C ASP A 697 -18.44 33.56 25.18
N ASN A 698 -19.07 34.03 26.27
CA ASN A 698 -20.40 33.64 26.72
C ASN A 698 -21.56 34.36 26.02
N ALA A 699 -21.28 35.43 25.27
CA ALA A 699 -22.30 36.20 24.56
C ALA A 699 -22.96 35.40 23.43
N GLU A 700 -24.19 35.76 23.05
CA GLU A 700 -24.94 35.05 22.00
C GLU A 700 -24.26 35.20 20.63
N LYS A 701 -23.81 36.42 20.30
CA LYS A 701 -23.00 36.73 19.13
C LYS A 701 -21.58 37.06 19.57
N LEU A 702 -20.60 36.53 18.85
CA LEU A 702 -19.19 36.79 19.06
C LEU A 702 -18.80 37.99 18.19
N VAL A 703 -18.48 39.13 18.81
CA VAL A 703 -18.29 40.41 18.13
C VAL A 703 -16.96 41.03 18.50
N LEU A 704 -16.25 41.50 17.48
CA LEU A 704 -14.99 42.23 17.60
C LEU A 704 -15.14 43.60 16.92
N ARG A 705 -14.83 44.67 17.65
CA ARG A 705 -14.92 46.07 17.25
C ARG A 705 -13.50 46.62 17.11
N ILE A 706 -13.17 47.13 15.94
CA ILE A 706 -11.86 47.71 15.64
C ILE A 706 -12.04 49.18 15.29
N ARG A 707 -11.26 50.05 15.94
CA ARG A 707 -11.17 51.47 15.62
C ARG A 707 -9.70 51.87 15.45
N ILE A 708 -9.46 52.92 14.67
CA ILE A 708 -8.13 53.48 14.45
C ILE A 708 -7.82 54.49 15.55
N ILE A 709 -6.61 54.44 16.10
CA ILE A 709 -6.07 55.45 17.02
C ILE A 709 -5.34 56.50 16.19
N VAL A 710 -5.65 57.78 16.43
CA VAL A 710 -4.98 58.91 15.79
C VAL A 710 -3.84 59.38 16.70
N GLY A 711 -2.59 59.24 16.21
CA GLY A 711 -1.37 59.69 16.92
C GLY A 711 -1.24 61.21 17.02
N ASP A 712 -0.49 61.69 18.03
CA ASP A 712 -0.34 63.13 18.35
C ASP A 712 0.36 63.97 17.25
N GLU A 713 1.10 63.35 16.33
CA GLU A 713 1.74 64.06 15.20
C GLU A 713 0.72 64.65 14.20
N LYS A 714 -0.57 64.25 14.27
CA LYS A 714 -1.62 64.76 13.37
C LYS A 714 -2.41 65.95 13.91
N LEU A 715 -2.22 66.33 15.18
CA LEU A 715 -2.95 67.45 15.81
C LEU A 715 -2.14 68.77 15.81
N GLY A 716 -0.85 68.71 15.50
CA GLY A 716 -0.03 69.89 15.21
C GLY A 716 -0.16 70.26 13.73
N GLY A 717 -0.92 71.31 13.44
CA GLY A 717 -0.92 71.91 12.10
C GLY A 717 0.46 72.45 11.77
N ASP A 718 1.20 71.74 10.92
CA ASP A 718 2.32 72.33 10.21
C ASP A 718 2.05 72.18 8.70
N ASP A 719 1.85 73.34 8.08
CA ASP A 719 1.60 73.57 6.67
C ASP A 719 2.86 73.26 5.85
N THR A 720 3.17 71.98 5.68
CA THR A 720 4.06 71.53 4.61
C THR A 720 3.28 70.67 3.63
N GLU A 721 3.12 71.23 2.43
CA GLU A 721 2.57 70.63 1.23
C GLU A 721 3.36 69.36 0.82
N GLU A 722 3.02 68.22 1.41
CA GLU A 722 3.08 66.93 0.72
C GLU A 722 1.65 66.47 0.43
N GLN A 723 1.12 66.92 -0.70
CA GLN A 723 -0.03 66.30 -1.37
C GLN A 723 0.38 64.90 -1.85
N VAL A 724 0.40 63.95 -0.92
CA VAL A 724 0.10 62.56 -1.23
C VAL A 724 -1.25 62.32 -0.57
N ASP A 725 -2.28 62.01 -1.37
CA ASP A 725 -3.64 61.74 -0.93
C ASP A 725 -3.62 60.90 0.36
N LYS A 726 -3.82 61.54 1.51
CA LYS A 726 -3.99 60.85 2.79
C LYS A 726 -5.30 60.08 2.62
N MET A 727 -5.17 58.75 2.51
CA MET A 727 -6.25 57.81 2.26
C MET A 727 -7.44 58.12 3.18
N GLU A 728 -8.64 58.30 2.62
CA GLU A 728 -9.85 58.56 3.41
C GLU A 728 -10.07 57.42 4.41
N ASP A 729 -10.42 57.75 5.66
CA ASP A 729 -10.51 56.78 6.78
C ASP A 729 -11.37 55.55 6.46
N ASP A 730 -12.42 55.69 5.65
CA ASP A 730 -13.29 54.59 5.24
C ASP A 730 -12.63 53.66 4.21
N THR A 731 -11.90 54.21 3.24
CA THR A 731 -11.11 53.45 2.26
C THR A 731 -9.94 52.74 2.94
N PHE A 732 -9.34 53.38 3.94
CA PHE A 732 -8.30 52.80 4.77
C PHE A 732 -8.83 51.61 5.59
N LEU A 733 -10.00 51.73 6.22
CA LEU A 733 -10.65 50.61 6.91
C LEU A 733 -10.99 49.44 5.98
N ARG A 734 -11.44 49.70 4.75
CA ARG A 734 -11.67 48.64 3.75
C ARG A 734 -10.38 47.92 3.35
N CYS A 735 -9.27 48.66 3.24
CA CYS A 735 -7.96 48.07 2.98
C CYS A 735 -7.47 47.22 4.16
N ILE A 736 -7.64 47.72 5.39
CA ILE A 736 -7.35 46.95 6.60
C ILE A 736 -8.22 45.70 6.67
N GLU A 737 -9.52 45.80 6.42
CA GLU A 737 -10.43 44.65 6.40
C GLU A 737 -9.96 43.56 5.43
N ALA A 738 -9.64 43.94 4.18
CA ALA A 738 -9.20 42.98 3.17
C ALA A 738 -7.85 42.32 3.55
N ASN A 739 -6.92 43.09 4.11
CA ASN A 739 -5.62 42.62 4.57
C ASN A 739 -5.76 41.69 5.78
N MET A 740 -6.52 42.11 6.80
CA MET A 740 -6.81 41.31 7.99
C MET A 740 -7.47 39.97 7.66
N LEU A 741 -8.40 39.93 6.72
CA LEU A 741 -9.09 38.69 6.37
C LEU A 741 -8.17 37.69 5.65
N ASN A 742 -7.23 38.16 4.83
CA ASN A 742 -6.39 37.30 3.98
C ASN A 742 -5.04 36.95 4.62
N ASP A 743 -4.36 37.94 5.20
CA ASP A 743 -2.95 37.83 5.58
C ASP A 743 -2.79 37.59 7.09
N LEU A 744 -3.77 37.97 7.93
CA LEU A 744 -3.70 37.71 9.36
C LEU A 744 -3.84 36.22 9.66
N THR A 745 -2.77 35.63 10.16
CA THR A 745 -2.69 34.23 10.56
C THR A 745 -2.95 34.12 12.06
N LEU A 746 -4.07 33.48 12.41
CA LEU A 746 -4.43 33.30 13.83
C LEU A 746 -3.58 32.16 14.42
N GLN A 747 -3.59 31.01 13.77
CA GLN A 747 -2.83 29.81 14.11
C GLN A 747 -2.50 29.00 12.85
N GLY A 748 -1.48 28.14 12.93
CA GLY A 748 -1.10 27.23 11.86
C GLY A 748 0.07 27.70 11.01
N VAL A 749 0.38 26.90 9.98
CA VAL A 749 1.46 27.16 9.02
C VAL A 749 0.86 27.42 7.64
N ASP A 750 1.18 28.54 7.01
CA ASP A 750 0.51 29.06 5.79
C ASP A 750 0.42 28.08 4.62
N THR A 751 1.43 27.23 4.47
CA THR A 751 1.46 26.21 3.40
C THR A 751 0.50 25.05 3.65
N ILE A 752 0.03 24.86 4.90
CA ILE A 752 -0.80 23.74 5.34
C ILE A 752 -2.26 24.17 5.41
N SER A 753 -2.98 24.00 4.30
CA SER A 753 -4.37 24.45 4.19
C SER A 753 -5.37 23.64 5.04
N LYS A 754 -5.17 22.32 5.15
CA LYS A 754 -6.06 21.37 5.85
C LYS A 754 -5.26 20.24 6.47
N VAL A 755 -5.68 19.80 7.65
CA VAL A 755 -5.09 18.68 8.40
C VAL A 755 -6.18 17.66 8.73
N TYR A 756 -5.83 16.38 8.69
CA TYR A 756 -6.76 15.28 8.98
C TYR A 756 -6.18 14.41 10.08
N MET A 757 -7.05 13.93 10.96
CA MET A 757 -6.72 12.89 11.95
C MET A 757 -7.17 11.54 11.43
N HIS A 758 -6.30 10.55 11.55
CA HIS A 758 -6.69 9.17 11.29
C HIS A 758 -5.94 8.20 12.20
N LEU A 759 -6.59 7.07 12.45
CA LEU A 759 -5.96 5.90 13.00
C LEU A 759 -5.52 5.00 11.83
N PRO A 760 -4.22 4.80 11.60
CA PRO A 760 -3.75 3.95 10.52
C PRO A 760 -4.15 2.50 10.75
N GLN A 761 -4.93 1.91 9.83
CA GLN A 761 -5.25 0.47 9.88
C GLN A 761 -4.12 -0.39 9.31
N THR A 762 -3.37 0.13 8.33
CA THR A 762 -2.24 -0.57 7.71
C THR A 762 -1.03 -0.58 8.65
N ASP A 763 -0.49 -1.76 8.91
CA ASP A 763 0.66 -1.95 9.80
C ASP A 763 1.90 -1.15 9.35
N GLU A 764 2.08 -0.92 8.05
CA GLU A 764 3.16 -0.11 7.48
C GLU A 764 3.23 1.33 8.02
N LYS A 765 2.10 1.86 8.48
CA LYS A 765 1.97 3.22 9.02
C LYS A 765 1.81 3.24 10.54
N LYS A 766 1.76 2.07 11.18
CA LYS A 766 1.75 2.00 12.65
C LYS A 766 3.19 2.09 13.12
N ARG A 767 3.38 2.73 14.27
CA ARG A 767 4.67 2.72 14.94
C ARG A 767 4.84 1.33 15.56
N VAL A 768 5.92 0.66 15.18
CA VAL A 768 6.25 -0.66 15.74
C VAL A 768 7.33 -0.48 16.79
N LEU A 769 7.06 -0.99 17.99
CA LEU A 769 8.00 -0.99 19.11
C LEU A 769 8.32 -2.43 19.49
N ILE A 770 9.54 -2.65 19.97
CA ILE A 770 9.98 -3.94 20.49
C ILE A 770 9.77 -3.91 22.01
N ASN A 771 8.93 -4.80 22.52
CA ASN A 771 8.74 -4.94 23.98
C ASN A 771 9.96 -5.59 24.64
N GLU A 772 10.02 -5.58 25.97
CA GLU A 772 11.07 -6.29 26.74
C GLU A 772 11.13 -7.80 26.43
N ALA A 773 9.98 -8.41 26.11
CA ALA A 773 9.88 -9.79 25.64
C ALA A 773 10.41 -10.02 24.20
N GLY A 774 10.78 -8.95 23.49
CA GLY A 774 11.32 -9.01 22.13
C GLY A 774 10.26 -9.17 21.03
N GLU A 775 8.99 -8.93 21.32
CA GLU A 775 7.89 -8.99 20.35
C GLU A 775 7.65 -7.63 19.68
N PHE A 776 7.31 -7.64 18.40
CA PHE A 776 6.89 -6.44 17.67
C PHE A 776 5.45 -6.11 18.05
N LYS A 777 5.27 -5.02 18.80
CA LYS A 777 3.95 -4.46 19.11
C LYS A 777 3.72 -3.24 18.23
N ALA A 778 2.75 -3.35 17.33
CA ALA A 778 2.24 -2.19 16.61
C ALA A 778 1.34 -1.40 17.58
N VAL A 779 1.78 -0.22 17.98
CA VAL A 779 0.94 0.69 18.75
C VAL A 779 0.13 1.51 17.75
N ALA A 780 -1.20 1.35 17.79
CA ALA A 780 -2.11 2.22 17.07
C ALA A 780 -2.13 3.57 17.78
N GLU A 781 -1.37 4.52 17.25
CA GLU A 781 -1.34 5.90 17.74
C GLU A 781 -2.22 6.79 16.84
N CYS A 782 -2.98 7.68 17.45
CA CYS A 782 -3.62 8.80 16.78
C CYS A 782 -2.54 9.64 16.10
N THR A 783 -2.59 9.71 14.77
CA THR A 783 -1.69 10.56 13.98
C THR A 783 -2.54 11.65 13.31
N PRO A 784 -2.25 12.95 13.52
CA PRO A 784 -2.69 14.05 12.68
C PRO A 784 -1.84 13.97 11.42
N GLY A 785 -2.13 12.96 10.63
CA GLY A 785 -1.46 12.63 9.41
C GLY A 785 -2.53 12.27 8.40
N TYR A 786 -2.38 12.79 7.20
CA TYR A 786 -3.24 12.50 6.07
C TYR A 786 -3.10 11.02 5.68
N SER A 787 -4.06 10.16 6.06
CA SER A 787 -4.14 8.73 5.68
C SER A 787 -5.50 8.10 6.03
N PRO A 788 -6.03 7.09 5.31
CA PRO A 788 -7.43 6.70 5.43
C PRO A 788 -7.58 5.37 6.18
N SER A 789 -8.44 5.39 7.18
CA SER A 789 -9.22 4.21 7.54
C SER A 789 -10.37 4.56 8.46
N SER A 790 -11.52 3.94 8.16
CA SER A 790 -12.83 4.04 8.81
C SER A 790 -12.82 4.32 10.31
N PRO A 791 -13.68 5.25 10.81
CA PRO A 791 -14.22 5.14 12.15
C PRO A 791 -15.34 4.10 12.10
N THR A 792 -15.05 2.87 12.48
CA THR A 792 -16.11 2.03 13.05
C THR A 792 -16.40 2.60 14.42
N TYR A 793 -17.63 3.07 14.62
CA TYR A 793 -18.19 3.27 15.95
C TYR A 793 -18.01 1.96 16.72
N SER A 794 -17.16 1.98 17.75
CA SER A 794 -17.26 1.03 18.84
C SER A 794 -18.54 1.38 19.60
N PRO A 795 -19.50 0.45 19.81
CA PRO A 795 -20.48 0.65 20.85
C PRO A 795 -19.74 0.52 22.19
N GLY A 796 -19.28 1.65 22.74
CA GLY A 796 -18.93 1.73 24.15
C GLY A 796 -20.16 1.38 24.99
N MET A 797 -19.97 0.54 26.01
CA MET A 797 -20.99 -0.08 26.88
C MET A 797 -21.63 -1.39 26.39
N LYS A 798 -20.82 -2.38 25.96
CA LYS A 798 -21.23 -3.80 25.96
C LYS A 798 -20.18 -4.79 26.51
N GLY A 799 -19.06 -4.30 27.04
CA GLY A 799 -17.98 -5.15 27.56
C GLY A 799 -18.26 -5.81 28.91
N GLU A 800 -19.07 -5.18 29.77
CA GLU A 800 -19.37 -5.73 31.10
C GLU A 800 -20.53 -6.73 31.07
N GLU A 801 -21.48 -6.63 30.13
CA GLU A 801 -22.59 -7.60 30.01
C GLU A 801 -22.20 -8.93 29.36
N GLU A 802 -21.17 -8.96 28.49
CA GLU A 802 -20.74 -10.20 27.85
C GLU A 802 -19.86 -11.08 28.76
N GLU A 803 -19.07 -10.47 29.66
CA GLU A 803 -18.33 -11.23 30.68
C GLU A 803 -19.29 -11.85 31.72
N GLU A 804 -20.34 -11.15 32.16
CA GLU A 804 -21.36 -11.73 33.05
C GLU A 804 -22.13 -12.88 32.37
N LYS A 805 -22.50 -12.74 31.09
CA LYS A 805 -23.22 -13.78 30.34
C LYS A 805 -22.34 -15.01 30.03
N GLU A 806 -21.03 -14.83 29.89
CA GLU A 806 -20.10 -15.96 29.72
C GLU A 806 -19.83 -16.69 31.05
N GLU A 807 -19.77 -15.97 32.17
CA GLU A 807 -19.69 -16.57 33.50
C GLU A 807 -20.98 -17.34 33.86
N GLU A 808 -22.14 -16.81 33.51
CA GLU A 808 -23.44 -17.48 33.71
C GLU A 808 -23.57 -18.75 32.84
N ARG A 809 -23.04 -18.74 31.61
CA ARG A 809 -22.96 -19.93 30.73
C ARG A 809 -21.96 -20.96 31.25
N LYS A 810 -20.84 -20.55 31.86
CA LYS A 810 -19.88 -21.45 32.52
C LYS A 810 -20.47 -22.06 33.80
N LYS A 811 -21.23 -21.30 34.59
CA LYS A 811 -21.99 -21.83 35.75
C LYS A 811 -23.10 -22.81 35.33
N LYS A 812 -23.87 -22.51 34.28
CA LYS A 812 -24.89 -23.43 33.72
C LYS A 812 -24.30 -24.70 33.12
N ARG A 813 -23.08 -24.67 32.56
CA ARG A 813 -22.37 -25.88 32.09
C ARG A 813 -21.77 -26.72 33.22
N LYS A 814 -21.42 -26.12 34.37
CA LYS A 814 -20.99 -26.85 35.57
C LYS A 814 -22.14 -27.52 36.33
N MET A 815 -23.36 -26.97 36.26
CA MET A 815 -24.56 -27.62 36.86
C MET A 815 -25.14 -28.76 36.00
N LYS A 816 -24.72 -28.92 34.75
CA LYS A 816 -25.18 -29.99 33.84
C LYS A 816 -24.16 -31.12 33.64
N ARG A 817 -23.13 -31.19 34.49
CA ARG A 817 -22.19 -32.31 34.56
C ARG A 817 -22.28 -32.99 35.91
#